data_AF-A0AAN6UNQ2-F1
#
_entry.id   AF-A0AAN6UNQ2-F1
#
_cell.length_a   1.000
_cell.length_b   1.000
_cell.length_c   1.000
_cell.angle_alpha   90.00
_cell.angle_beta   90.00
_cell.angle_gamma   90.00
#
_symmetry.space_group_name_H-M   'P 1'
#
loop_
_entity.id
_entity.type
_entity.pdbx_description
1 polymer ?
#
loop_
_entity_poly.entity_id
_entity_poly.type
_entity_poly.pdbx_seq_one_letter_code
_entity_poly.pdbx_strand_id
1 'polypeptide(L)'
;MRSSPARSLFSSLLLSSLPLAFGQLSVPTDLPGAWQYEGCYTDVAGRTLNGGGYADGNNMTIESCIAYCSSNGFQYAGTEYSVECFCGSGLATGATEVADSICNMPCSGDATQPCGAGSRLSIFHTTETVGPQPNPGVNGYVHMGCYAEGTTGRTLTNAPGGIPAAEMTVAKCTAACRAANYILAGVEYGGECFCGNTIANGGAPASGCSMLCNGDNTEFCGGPGRLNVYNYESQYNPTVTAAATGGASATANPAAPSQPAEIGDYIWHGCRTEATGTRALNAASFASDDMTLAACQAYCSAYTYFGVEYARECYCGNSFGTGSTIVADSDCSMTCTGEAAEFCGAGNRLSVYARNGTAPPSSTVPAGSSTTSAAPVATGLPAGWTDQGCWIDGAQGRILPYQVPDSQTNSQSSCASACFAAGYKISATEYGVQCFCGNAIINGGVKTADSDCSINCPGNPAQKCGAGDRMNIISDGPPQTFAPPAPQTEGLDGDWTYHGCVEDNINQKRTLFWQLFFPGVMTPNMCLNKCASFGYAAAGMEYGEECYCGDPPNIATRGATVRPESECAITCAGNSSAICGGQSRLTTYFWTGAPLYSWDFPQDYRAGEYQFLVDGVNIPLITQETITGKVSFLSKYGTGPGNETGAYELDLSTLTFRTLHIKTDIFCAAGVTLPDKGGRQLNVGGWAGDSTYGTRIYWPNGSPGVPGTRDWQENVNVLSLQAGRWYPSAMVMANGSVMVIGGSIGANDAATPSIEILPYTGTAPLYMDWLDRTHPNNLYPFICVLPGGGIFVQYWNEARILDPVTFATTKVLPNTPGAVNDDKGGRTYPLEGTAVLLPQKYPYTDPLGVLICGGSTEGPGNALDNCVSIYPEAATPEWKMERMPSLRVMSCMAPLPDGTYLIANGAHHGVAGFGLGSDPNLNALLYDPTKPLGARITVAANTTIARMYHSEAITLLDGRVLISGSNPEDGVNPEEYRVEVFVPPYLLNGKPRPTFSIANKDWTHGQNNIPFTLGAAARNGPITVTLLGSVASTHGNSMGARTLMPRVSCTGTSCLVDAPPTVNIATPGWYQMFVLDGGVPAVGVYVRIGGDPGAIGNWPQGPDFTVPGI
;
A
#
# COMPACT_ATOMS: atom_id res chain seq x y z
N MET A 1 4.45 -19.01 -62.90
CA MET A 1 4.38 -17.60 -63.37
C MET A 1 2.93 -17.28 -63.69
N ARG A 2 2.45 -16.07 -63.37
CA ARG A 2 1.07 -15.56 -63.66
C ARG A 2 -0.06 -16.33 -62.94
N SER A 3 -1.25 -15.76 -62.70
CA SER A 3 -1.65 -14.38 -62.34
C SER A 3 -3.12 -14.38 -61.90
N SER A 4 -3.47 -13.59 -60.88
CA SER A 4 -4.86 -13.20 -60.49
C SER A 4 -5.64 -12.60 -61.69
N PRO A 5 -7.00 -12.47 -61.69
CA PRO A 5 -7.87 -12.29 -60.51
C PRO A 5 -9.23 -13.02 -60.49
N ALA A 6 -9.99 -12.86 -59.39
CA ALA A 6 -11.42 -13.17 -59.30
C ALA A 6 -12.20 -12.18 -58.40
N ARG A 7 -13.28 -11.62 -58.95
CA ARG A 7 -14.42 -10.90 -58.35
C ARG A 7 -15.55 -11.03 -59.38
N SER A 8 -16.84 -11.08 -59.07
CA SER A 8 -17.59 -11.27 -57.81
C SER A 8 -19.03 -11.69 -58.21
N LEU A 9 -19.92 -11.92 -57.23
CA LEU A 9 -21.37 -12.19 -57.28
C LEU A 9 -21.77 -13.65 -57.00
N PHE A 10 -22.18 -13.87 -55.75
CA PHE A 10 -23.17 -14.88 -55.35
C PHE A 10 -24.31 -14.14 -54.63
N SER A 11 -25.54 -14.62 -54.74
CA SER A 11 -26.69 -14.03 -54.03
C SER A 11 -27.53 -15.10 -53.34
N SER A 12 -27.74 -14.90 -52.04
CA SER A 12 -28.96 -15.26 -51.30
C SER A 12 -29.60 -16.63 -51.52
N LEU A 13 -29.29 -17.59 -50.64
CA LEU A 13 -30.35 -18.25 -49.85
C LEU A 13 -30.12 -17.89 -48.37
N LEU A 14 -31.19 -17.59 -47.65
CA LEU A 14 -31.12 -17.33 -46.21
C LEU A 14 -31.38 -18.62 -45.43
N LEU A 15 -30.44 -18.98 -44.55
CA LEU A 15 -30.81 -19.46 -43.22
C LEU A 15 -30.36 -18.41 -42.20
N SER A 16 -31.21 -18.11 -41.23
CA SER A 16 -30.95 -17.11 -40.21
C SER A 16 -29.97 -17.65 -39.17
N SER A 17 -28.69 -17.31 -39.32
CA SER A 17 -27.78 -17.27 -38.18
C SER A 17 -28.29 -16.23 -37.18
N LEU A 18 -28.84 -16.68 -36.05
CA LEU A 18 -28.83 -15.85 -34.85
C LEU A 18 -27.34 -15.57 -34.55
N PRO A 19 -26.91 -14.30 -34.41
CA PRO A 19 -25.62 -14.04 -33.81
C PRO A 19 -25.65 -14.59 -32.38
N LEU A 20 -24.52 -15.10 -31.91
CA LEU A 20 -24.22 -14.99 -30.48
C LEU A 20 -24.09 -13.49 -30.23
N ALA A 21 -25.19 -12.89 -29.76
CA ALA A 21 -25.14 -11.54 -29.26
C ALA A 21 -24.16 -11.54 -28.07
N PHE A 22 -23.27 -10.55 -28.03
CA PHE A 22 -22.83 -10.05 -26.73
C PHE A 22 -24.09 -9.84 -25.89
N GLY A 23 -24.08 -10.26 -24.62
CA GLY A 23 -25.19 -9.96 -23.71
C GLY A 23 -25.41 -8.46 -23.73
N GLN A 24 -26.45 -8.01 -24.44
CA GLN A 24 -26.62 -6.60 -24.73
C GLN A 24 -27.04 -5.96 -23.41
N LEU A 25 -26.10 -5.23 -22.78
CA LEU A 25 -26.24 -4.69 -21.44
C LEU A 25 -27.61 -4.04 -21.31
N SER A 26 -28.46 -4.67 -20.52
CA SER A 26 -29.90 -4.41 -20.48
C SER A 26 -30.21 -3.80 -19.14
N VAL A 27 -30.72 -2.58 -19.16
CA VAL A 27 -31.30 -1.99 -17.96
C VAL A 27 -32.42 -2.91 -17.45
N PRO A 28 -32.43 -3.27 -16.15
CA PRO A 28 -33.48 -4.08 -15.55
C PRO A 28 -34.86 -3.47 -15.77
N THR A 29 -35.85 -4.30 -16.14
CA THR A 29 -37.22 -3.84 -16.41
C THR A 29 -38.01 -3.52 -15.14
N ASP A 30 -37.63 -4.10 -14.01
CA ASP A 30 -38.28 -3.97 -12.71
C ASP A 30 -37.34 -3.26 -11.72
N LEU A 31 -37.11 -1.95 -11.92
CA LEU A 31 -36.27 -1.13 -11.04
C LEU A 31 -36.92 -0.94 -9.64
N PRO A 32 -36.14 -0.64 -8.59
CA PRO A 32 -36.68 -0.42 -7.24
C PRO A 32 -37.52 0.86 -7.15
N GLY A 33 -38.83 0.74 -6.87
CA GLY A 33 -39.77 1.89 -6.85
C GLY A 33 -40.08 2.43 -8.25
N ALA A 34 -40.73 3.59 -8.39
CA ALA A 34 -40.99 4.19 -9.71
C ALA A 34 -39.77 4.90 -10.34
N TRP A 35 -38.57 4.34 -10.17
CA TRP A 35 -37.38 4.76 -10.91
C TRP A 35 -37.44 4.26 -12.36
N GLN A 36 -36.93 5.07 -13.28
CA GLN A 36 -36.91 4.85 -14.72
C GLN A 36 -35.51 5.20 -15.27
N TYR A 37 -35.15 4.65 -16.42
CA TYR A 37 -33.91 5.01 -17.11
C TYR A 37 -34.12 6.24 -17.99
N GLU A 38 -33.24 7.24 -17.85
CA GLU A 38 -33.29 8.50 -18.61
C GLU A 38 -32.29 8.51 -19.78
N GLY A 39 -31.33 7.57 -19.81
CA GLY A 39 -30.39 7.36 -20.93
C GLY A 39 -28.91 7.42 -20.52
N CYS A 40 -28.01 7.30 -21.49
CA CYS A 40 -26.58 7.51 -21.30
C CYS A 40 -26.18 8.98 -21.47
N TYR A 41 -25.48 9.57 -20.49
CA TYR A 41 -25.10 10.99 -20.51
C TYR A 41 -23.58 11.20 -20.47
N THR A 42 -23.09 12.23 -21.17
CA THR A 42 -21.71 12.71 -21.08
C THR A 42 -21.45 13.40 -19.76
N ASP A 43 -20.32 13.10 -19.11
CA ASP A 43 -19.87 13.93 -18.02
C ASP A 43 -19.23 15.26 -18.47
N VAL A 44 -19.32 16.27 -17.61
CA VAL A 44 -18.94 17.67 -17.82
C VAL A 44 -17.66 18.03 -17.06
N ALA A 45 -17.13 19.24 -17.28
CA ALA A 45 -16.02 19.78 -16.50
C ALA A 45 -16.47 20.10 -15.06
N GLY A 46 -16.37 19.08 -14.19
CA GLY A 46 -17.01 19.02 -12.87
C GLY A 46 -17.45 17.59 -12.62
N ARG A 47 -18.72 17.39 -12.26
CA ARG A 47 -19.47 16.11 -12.36
C ARG A 47 -20.94 16.42 -12.70
N THR A 48 -21.57 15.51 -13.44
CA THR A 48 -22.96 15.65 -13.96
C THR A 48 -24.01 15.37 -12.90
N LEU A 49 -23.71 14.43 -12.02
CA LEU A 49 -24.39 14.22 -10.76
C LEU A 49 -23.42 14.61 -9.64
N ASN A 50 -23.83 15.57 -8.80
CA ASN A 50 -22.95 16.25 -7.86
C ASN A 50 -23.50 16.30 -6.42
N GLY A 51 -24.53 15.49 -6.11
CA GLY A 51 -25.13 15.38 -4.78
C GLY A 51 -24.38 14.45 -3.82
N GLY A 52 -23.51 13.59 -4.32
CA GLY A 52 -22.78 12.58 -3.55
C GLY A 52 -22.61 11.29 -4.34
N GLY A 53 -22.00 10.27 -3.73
CA GLY A 53 -21.72 9.00 -4.39
C GLY A 53 -20.81 8.07 -3.59
N TYR A 54 -20.59 6.87 -4.11
CA TYR A 54 -19.64 5.88 -3.59
C TYR A 54 -19.07 5.04 -4.73
N ALA A 55 -18.00 4.30 -4.47
CA ALA A 55 -17.48 3.29 -5.39
C ALA A 55 -17.40 1.93 -4.68
N ASP A 56 -17.78 0.86 -5.39
CA ASP A 56 -17.64 -0.53 -4.93
C ASP A 56 -17.06 -1.36 -6.07
N GLY A 57 -15.84 -1.87 -5.85
CA GLY A 57 -15.09 -2.63 -6.85
C GLY A 57 -15.74 -3.96 -7.26
N ASN A 58 -16.66 -4.50 -6.45
CA ASN A 58 -17.16 -5.87 -6.57
C ASN A 58 -18.71 -6.00 -6.58
N ASN A 59 -19.45 -5.05 -6.00
CA ASN A 59 -20.90 -5.16 -5.78
C ASN A 59 -21.73 -4.00 -6.33
N MET A 60 -21.20 -3.20 -7.26
CA MET A 60 -21.97 -2.11 -7.88
C MET A 60 -23.05 -2.69 -8.80
N THR A 61 -24.30 -2.24 -8.64
CA THR A 61 -25.41 -2.52 -9.57
C THR A 61 -26.27 -1.27 -9.74
N ILE A 62 -27.15 -1.25 -10.74
CA ILE A 62 -28.13 -0.18 -10.91
C ILE A 62 -29.04 -0.09 -9.67
N GLU A 63 -29.49 -1.23 -9.13
CA GLU A 63 -30.35 -1.26 -7.95
C GLU A 63 -29.65 -0.80 -6.68
N SER A 64 -28.37 -1.14 -6.47
CA SER A 64 -27.63 -0.68 -5.29
C SER A 64 -27.35 0.82 -5.35
N CYS A 65 -27.04 1.36 -6.53
CA CYS A 65 -26.90 2.80 -6.74
C CYS A 65 -28.25 3.54 -6.59
N ILE A 66 -29.34 3.04 -7.18
CA ILE A 66 -30.70 3.60 -7.00
C ILE A 66 -31.11 3.58 -5.54
N ALA A 67 -30.91 2.47 -4.81
CA ALA A 67 -31.25 2.37 -3.41
C ALA A 67 -30.43 3.35 -2.53
N TYR A 68 -29.14 3.52 -2.83
CA TYR A 68 -28.29 4.50 -2.16
C TYR A 68 -28.76 5.94 -2.45
N CYS A 69 -28.97 6.32 -3.70
CA CYS A 69 -29.44 7.67 -4.05
C CYS A 69 -30.84 7.95 -3.48
N SER A 70 -31.78 7.00 -3.59
CA SER A 70 -33.15 7.13 -3.09
C SER A 70 -33.22 7.22 -1.56
N SER A 71 -32.33 6.54 -0.82
CA SER A 71 -32.25 6.65 0.65
C SER A 71 -31.59 7.95 1.12
N ASN A 72 -30.78 8.58 0.27
CA ASN A 72 -30.25 9.94 0.46
C ASN A 72 -31.15 11.01 -0.17
N GLY A 73 -32.41 10.68 -0.50
CA GLY A 73 -33.42 11.62 -1.00
C GLY A 73 -33.27 12.04 -2.46
N PHE A 74 -32.22 11.62 -3.17
CA PHE A 74 -31.95 12.01 -4.55
C PHE A 74 -32.99 11.46 -5.54
N GLN A 75 -33.34 12.28 -6.54
CA GLN A 75 -34.24 11.89 -7.63
C GLN A 75 -33.49 11.43 -8.88
N TYR A 76 -32.17 11.67 -8.95
CA TYR A 76 -31.27 11.14 -9.98
C TYR A 76 -30.21 10.24 -9.35
N ALA A 77 -29.93 9.14 -10.03
CA ALA A 77 -28.85 8.20 -9.77
C ALA A 77 -28.10 7.94 -11.07
N GLY A 78 -26.80 7.68 -11.02
CA GLY A 78 -26.00 7.48 -12.22
C GLY A 78 -24.77 6.63 -11.95
N THR A 79 -24.64 5.54 -12.69
CA THR A 79 -23.50 4.63 -12.56
C THR A 79 -22.46 4.90 -13.65
N GLU A 80 -21.19 4.89 -13.27
CA GLU A 80 -20.02 5.15 -14.13
C GLU A 80 -18.94 4.08 -13.92
N TYR A 81 -18.11 3.89 -14.94
CA TYR A 81 -16.83 3.18 -14.86
C TYR A 81 -16.90 1.77 -14.22
N SER A 82 -18.01 1.04 -14.42
CA SER A 82 -18.32 -0.27 -13.80
C SER A 82 -18.56 -0.27 -12.28
N VAL A 83 -17.83 0.55 -11.53
CA VAL A 83 -17.71 0.50 -10.05
C VAL A 83 -18.19 1.74 -9.33
N GLU A 84 -18.53 2.84 -10.02
CA GLU A 84 -18.87 4.13 -9.40
C GLU A 84 -20.39 4.40 -9.44
N CYS A 85 -20.92 4.98 -8.37
CA CYS A 85 -22.29 5.47 -8.26
C CYS A 85 -22.28 6.94 -7.84
N PHE A 86 -23.04 7.78 -8.56
CA PHE A 86 -23.23 9.19 -8.27
C PHE A 86 -24.72 9.53 -8.17
N CYS A 87 -25.07 10.51 -7.34
CA CYS A 87 -26.45 10.93 -7.09
C CYS A 87 -26.66 12.42 -7.37
N GLY A 88 -27.89 12.85 -7.65
CA GLY A 88 -28.20 14.27 -7.83
C GLY A 88 -29.68 14.65 -7.69
N SER A 89 -29.92 15.95 -7.52
CA SER A 89 -31.26 16.55 -7.58
C SER A 89 -31.65 17.00 -8.99
N GLY A 90 -30.68 17.05 -9.91
CA GLY A 90 -30.79 17.41 -11.31
C GLY A 90 -29.48 17.14 -12.05
N LEU A 91 -29.53 17.10 -13.39
CA LEU A 91 -28.34 16.98 -14.23
C LEU A 91 -27.62 18.34 -14.38
N ALA A 92 -26.29 18.33 -14.38
CA ALA A 92 -25.49 19.54 -14.52
C ALA A 92 -25.70 20.25 -15.87
N THR A 93 -25.62 21.59 -15.86
CA THR A 93 -25.79 22.40 -17.08
C THR A 93 -24.68 22.10 -18.09
N GLY A 94 -25.05 21.51 -19.23
CA GLY A 94 -24.12 21.09 -20.28
C GLY A 94 -23.91 19.58 -20.38
N ALA A 95 -24.50 18.78 -19.48
CA ALA A 95 -24.61 17.34 -19.68
C ALA A 95 -25.45 17.06 -20.94
N THR A 96 -25.00 16.14 -21.79
CA THR A 96 -25.67 15.78 -23.04
C THR A 96 -25.95 14.29 -23.09
N GLU A 97 -27.19 13.94 -23.43
CA GLU A 97 -27.60 12.58 -23.79
C GLU A 97 -26.80 12.12 -25.02
N VAL A 98 -26.33 10.87 -25.00
CA VAL A 98 -25.60 10.20 -26.07
C VAL A 98 -26.09 8.76 -26.20
N ALA A 99 -25.80 8.12 -27.32
CA ALA A 99 -26.30 6.76 -27.59
C ALA A 99 -25.86 5.74 -26.51
N ASP A 100 -26.81 5.02 -25.92
CA ASP A 100 -26.61 4.06 -24.82
C ASP A 100 -25.48 3.04 -25.07
N SER A 101 -25.22 2.70 -26.33
CA SER A 101 -24.06 1.91 -26.79
C SER A 101 -22.67 2.45 -26.36
N ILE A 102 -22.60 3.64 -25.76
CA ILE A 102 -21.39 4.28 -25.23
C ILE A 102 -21.30 4.15 -23.69
N CYS A 103 -22.42 3.88 -22.99
CA CYS A 103 -22.44 3.44 -21.60
C CYS A 103 -22.33 1.91 -21.54
N ASN A 104 -21.19 1.41 -22.00
CA ASN A 104 -21.00 0.01 -22.37
C ASN A 104 -20.14 -0.81 -21.39
N MET A 105 -19.85 -0.30 -20.19
CA MET A 105 -19.23 -1.09 -19.13
C MET A 105 -20.29 -1.90 -18.36
N PRO A 106 -20.06 -3.20 -18.11
CA PRO A 106 -20.88 -3.97 -17.18
C PRO A 106 -20.75 -3.42 -15.75
N CYS A 107 -21.79 -3.53 -14.93
CA CYS A 107 -21.70 -3.26 -13.48
C CYS A 107 -20.88 -4.35 -12.76
N SER A 108 -20.07 -3.98 -11.75
CA SER A 108 -19.18 -4.94 -11.08
C SER A 108 -19.92 -6.06 -10.34
N GLY A 109 -21.07 -5.76 -9.75
CA GLY A 109 -21.95 -6.72 -9.05
C GLY A 109 -23.02 -7.39 -9.94
N ASP A 110 -23.29 -6.87 -11.14
CA ASP A 110 -24.14 -7.53 -12.14
C ASP A 110 -23.66 -7.22 -13.56
N ALA A 111 -22.94 -8.16 -14.16
CA ALA A 111 -22.36 -8.02 -15.48
C ALA A 111 -23.38 -8.00 -16.64
N THR A 112 -24.69 -8.11 -16.36
CA THR A 112 -25.76 -7.94 -17.37
C THR A 112 -26.22 -6.49 -17.50
N GLN A 113 -25.84 -5.62 -16.57
CA GLN A 113 -26.33 -4.25 -16.44
C GLN A 113 -25.31 -3.20 -16.94
N PRO A 114 -25.74 -2.09 -17.59
CA PRO A 114 -24.84 -1.02 -18.02
C PRO A 114 -24.51 -0.03 -16.90
N CYS A 115 -23.28 -0.04 -16.40
CA CYS A 115 -22.73 0.95 -15.46
C CYS A 115 -21.80 1.94 -16.16
N GLY A 116 -22.36 2.69 -17.11
CA GLY A 116 -21.69 3.81 -17.75
C GLY A 116 -20.46 3.42 -18.58
N ALA A 117 -19.51 4.34 -18.68
CA ALA A 117 -18.14 4.18 -19.17
C ALA A 117 -17.29 5.39 -18.73
N GLY A 118 -16.04 5.52 -19.19
CA GLY A 118 -15.20 6.68 -18.84
C GLY A 118 -15.81 8.02 -19.23
N SER A 119 -16.14 8.86 -18.23
CA SER A 119 -16.88 10.12 -18.38
C SER A 119 -18.27 9.94 -19.01
N ARG A 120 -18.95 8.83 -18.72
CA ARG A 120 -20.27 8.48 -19.28
C ARG A 120 -21.12 7.79 -18.21
N LEU A 121 -22.26 8.39 -17.83
CA LEU A 121 -23.12 7.85 -16.79
C LEU A 121 -24.38 7.20 -17.40
N SER A 122 -24.72 6.02 -16.93
CA SER A 122 -26.08 5.46 -17.10
C SER A 122 -27.00 6.17 -16.11
N ILE A 123 -27.87 7.08 -16.57
CA ILE A 123 -28.71 7.91 -15.70
C ILE A 123 -30.08 7.28 -15.46
N PHE A 124 -30.50 7.28 -14.19
CA PHE A 124 -31.82 6.88 -13.71
C PHE A 124 -32.49 8.06 -13.01
N HIS A 125 -33.81 8.16 -13.14
CA HIS A 125 -34.64 9.23 -12.57
C HIS A 125 -35.93 8.66 -11.97
N THR A 126 -36.48 9.32 -10.95
CA THR A 126 -37.80 8.98 -10.39
C THR A 126 -38.68 10.21 -10.20
N THR A 127 -40.00 10.00 -10.31
CA THR A 127 -41.03 11.00 -9.95
C THR A 127 -41.75 10.66 -8.64
N GLU A 128 -41.41 9.55 -7.97
CA GLU A 128 -41.98 9.18 -6.67
C GLU A 128 -41.25 9.85 -5.51
N THR A 129 -39.92 9.95 -5.56
CA THR A 129 -39.24 11.00 -4.79
C THR A 129 -39.31 12.28 -5.60
N VAL A 130 -39.93 13.31 -5.01
CA VAL A 130 -39.40 14.65 -5.22
C VAL A 130 -37.98 14.60 -4.65
N GLY A 131 -36.98 15.02 -5.42
CA GLY A 131 -35.60 15.01 -4.95
C GLY A 131 -35.41 15.93 -3.73
N PRO A 132 -34.18 16.11 -3.24
CA PRO A 132 -33.89 17.15 -2.30
C PRO A 132 -34.09 18.45 -3.07
N GLN A 133 -35.16 19.13 -2.72
CA GLN A 133 -35.57 20.38 -3.33
C GLN A 133 -35.57 21.46 -2.24
N PRO A 134 -35.54 22.75 -2.61
CA PRO A 134 -35.94 23.78 -1.67
C PRO A 134 -37.41 23.52 -1.31
N ASN A 135 -37.67 23.18 -0.04
CA ASN A 135 -39.04 23.00 0.46
C ASN A 135 -39.89 24.22 0.04
N PRO A 136 -41.11 24.06 -0.50
CA PRO A 136 -41.89 25.20 -1.01
C PRO A 136 -42.34 26.18 0.08
N GLY A 137 -42.34 25.75 1.35
CA GLY A 137 -42.78 26.51 2.50
C GLY A 137 -43.69 25.69 3.42
N VAL A 138 -43.45 25.80 4.72
CA VAL A 138 -44.18 25.08 5.78
C VAL A 138 -44.38 25.98 6.99
N ASN A 139 -45.30 25.64 7.90
CA ASN A 139 -45.65 26.45 9.08
C ASN A 139 -46.17 27.88 8.78
N GLY A 140 -46.60 28.17 7.55
CA GLY A 140 -47.03 29.50 7.09
C GLY A 140 -45.90 30.34 6.47
N TYR A 141 -44.67 29.82 6.44
CA TYR A 141 -43.59 30.33 5.61
C TYR A 141 -43.74 29.87 4.15
N VAL A 142 -43.24 30.67 3.21
CA VAL A 142 -43.12 30.38 1.77
C VAL A 142 -41.66 30.56 1.36
N HIS A 143 -41.11 29.68 0.52
CA HIS A 143 -39.71 29.82 0.06
C HIS A 143 -39.51 31.08 -0.76
N MET A 144 -38.40 31.78 -0.51
CA MET A 144 -38.03 33.06 -1.11
C MET A 144 -36.79 32.96 -2.01
N GLY A 145 -36.11 31.81 -2.03
CA GLY A 145 -34.91 31.55 -2.82
C GLY A 145 -33.66 31.25 -1.99
N CYS A 146 -32.57 30.99 -2.69
CA CYS A 146 -31.22 30.87 -2.12
C CYS A 146 -30.60 32.26 -1.97
N TYR A 147 -29.96 32.54 -0.83
CA TYR A 147 -29.27 33.79 -0.52
C TYR A 147 -27.84 33.50 -0.05
N ALA A 148 -26.88 34.34 -0.42
CA ALA A 148 -25.50 34.26 0.05
C ALA A 148 -25.29 35.07 1.31
N GLU A 149 -24.43 34.55 2.21
CA GLU A 149 -24.00 35.25 3.40
C GLU A 149 -23.33 36.59 3.07
N GLY A 150 -23.70 37.61 3.86
CA GLY A 150 -23.30 38.98 3.64
C GLY A 150 -21.80 39.19 3.84
N THR A 151 -21.20 40.04 3.01
CA THR A 151 -19.76 40.34 3.05
C THR A 151 -19.29 41.01 4.35
N THR A 152 -20.22 41.37 5.25
CA THR A 152 -19.91 41.90 6.58
C THR A 152 -20.62 41.16 7.73
N GLY A 153 -21.13 39.94 7.49
CA GLY A 153 -21.80 39.11 8.51
C GLY A 153 -23.07 38.41 7.99
N ARG A 154 -23.73 37.64 8.86
CA ARG A 154 -24.86 36.78 8.49
C ARG A 154 -26.08 37.54 7.94
N THR A 155 -26.73 36.95 6.95
CA THR A 155 -27.92 37.41 6.20
C THR A 155 -29.15 37.49 7.08
N LEU A 156 -29.33 36.48 7.93
CA LEU A 156 -30.32 36.40 9.00
C LEU A 156 -29.54 36.25 10.30
N THR A 157 -29.67 37.20 11.21
CA THR A 157 -28.69 37.40 12.29
C THR A 157 -28.98 36.66 13.59
N ASN A 158 -30.08 35.89 13.68
CA ASN A 158 -30.56 35.33 14.95
C ASN A 158 -30.80 33.82 14.81
N ALA A 159 -29.90 32.98 15.32
CA ALA A 159 -30.22 31.55 15.48
C ALA A 159 -31.30 31.40 16.58
N PRO A 160 -32.39 30.62 16.36
CA PRO A 160 -33.44 30.47 17.36
C PRO A 160 -33.06 29.51 18.49
N GLY A 161 -31.99 28.72 18.31
CA GLY A 161 -31.52 27.71 19.25
C GLY A 161 -32.43 26.49 19.37
N GLY A 162 -32.02 25.52 20.19
CA GLY A 162 -32.85 24.38 20.61
C GLY A 162 -33.14 23.29 19.58
N ILE A 163 -32.72 23.44 18.32
CA ILE A 163 -32.74 22.36 17.30
C ILE A 163 -31.33 21.76 17.23
N PRO A 164 -31.12 20.46 17.52
CA PRO A 164 -29.81 19.83 17.34
C PRO A 164 -29.41 19.79 15.86
N ALA A 165 -28.12 20.02 15.55
CA ALA A 165 -27.65 20.12 14.17
C ALA A 165 -27.82 18.83 13.34
N ALA A 166 -27.77 17.65 13.98
CA ALA A 166 -28.06 16.36 13.35
C ALA A 166 -29.57 16.10 13.15
N GLU A 167 -30.44 16.98 13.67
CA GLU A 167 -31.89 16.87 13.60
C GLU A 167 -32.53 17.96 12.73
N MET A 168 -31.73 18.83 12.10
CA MET A 168 -32.20 20.04 11.43
C MET A 168 -33.11 19.75 10.22
N THR A 169 -34.23 20.47 10.14
CA THR A 169 -35.15 20.47 8.98
C THR A 169 -35.72 21.88 8.78
N VAL A 170 -36.15 22.23 7.57
CA VAL A 170 -36.91 23.46 7.27
C VAL A 170 -38.17 23.52 8.14
N ALA A 171 -38.84 22.39 8.36
CA ALA A 171 -40.02 22.32 9.21
C ALA A 171 -39.71 22.69 10.68
N LYS A 172 -38.60 22.22 11.25
CA LYS A 172 -38.16 22.61 12.60
C LYS A 172 -37.69 24.07 12.63
N CYS A 173 -36.90 24.49 11.65
CA CYS A 173 -36.36 25.85 11.58
C CYS A 173 -37.46 26.92 11.45
N THR A 174 -38.37 26.76 10.49
CA THR A 174 -39.51 27.67 10.31
C THR A 174 -40.44 27.69 11.53
N ALA A 175 -40.65 26.55 12.20
CA ALA A 175 -41.41 26.50 13.45
C ALA A 175 -40.71 27.27 14.59
N ALA A 176 -39.40 27.13 14.74
CA ALA A 176 -38.61 27.83 15.74
C ALA A 176 -38.56 29.35 15.47
N CYS A 177 -38.33 29.78 14.22
CA CYS A 177 -38.40 31.18 13.83
C CYS A 177 -39.80 31.78 14.05
N ARG A 178 -40.88 31.01 13.78
CA ARG A 178 -42.26 31.43 14.08
C ARG A 178 -42.51 31.59 15.58
N ALA A 179 -42.04 30.64 16.40
CA ALA A 179 -42.15 30.70 17.85
C ALA A 179 -41.37 31.90 18.45
N ALA A 180 -40.25 32.27 17.83
CA ALA A 180 -39.47 33.46 18.14
C ALA A 180 -40.02 34.77 17.52
N ASN A 181 -41.17 34.73 16.84
CA ASN A 181 -41.85 35.87 16.19
C ASN A 181 -41.04 36.57 15.09
N TYR A 182 -40.20 35.83 14.36
CA TYR A 182 -39.56 36.30 13.13
C TYR A 182 -40.45 36.08 11.90
N ILE A 183 -40.23 36.86 10.85
CA ILE A 183 -40.91 36.74 9.54
C ILE A 183 -40.00 36.18 8.43
N LEU A 184 -38.69 36.11 8.63
CA LEU A 184 -37.75 35.38 7.78
C LEU A 184 -37.12 34.23 8.58
N ALA A 185 -37.02 33.08 7.93
CA ALA A 185 -36.30 31.90 8.39
C ALA A 185 -35.35 31.47 7.27
N GLY A 186 -34.20 30.89 7.62
CA GLY A 186 -33.24 30.40 6.66
C GLY A 186 -32.42 29.27 7.23
N VAL A 187 -32.16 28.26 6.41
CA VAL A 187 -31.41 27.06 6.78
C VAL A 187 -30.13 26.98 5.96
N GLU A 188 -29.04 26.57 6.62
CA GLU A 188 -27.68 26.63 6.10
C GLU A 188 -26.84 25.41 6.52
N TYR A 189 -25.84 25.07 5.69
CA TYR A 189 -24.85 24.02 5.92
C TYR A 189 -25.42 22.65 6.38
N GLY A 190 -26.65 22.33 5.96
CA GLY A 190 -27.39 21.14 6.35
C GLY A 190 -27.92 21.12 7.80
N GLY A 191 -27.17 21.66 8.75
CA GLY A 191 -27.43 21.60 10.19
C GLY A 191 -27.82 22.90 10.89
N GLU A 192 -27.73 24.05 10.22
CA GLU A 192 -27.91 25.36 10.83
C GLU A 192 -29.28 26.00 10.51
N CYS A 193 -29.77 26.84 11.42
CA CYS A 193 -31.02 27.58 11.28
C CYS A 193 -30.86 29.00 11.82
N PHE A 194 -31.32 29.98 11.03
CA PHE A 194 -31.26 31.41 11.33
C PHE A 194 -32.57 32.09 11.01
N CYS A 195 -32.87 33.16 11.76
CA CYS A 195 -34.10 33.92 11.67
C CYS A 195 -33.82 35.42 11.60
N GLY A 196 -34.76 36.18 11.04
CA GLY A 196 -34.70 37.64 11.01
C GLY A 196 -36.01 38.26 10.56
N ASN A 197 -36.04 39.58 10.46
CA ASN A 197 -37.17 40.32 9.88
C ASN A 197 -36.79 41.10 8.59
N THR A 198 -35.50 41.06 8.24
CA THR A 198 -34.90 41.71 7.07
C THR A 198 -33.66 40.92 6.64
N ILE A 199 -33.39 40.87 5.34
CA ILE A 199 -32.08 40.49 4.81
C ILE A 199 -31.04 41.55 5.24
N ALA A 200 -29.94 41.13 5.86
CA ALA A 200 -28.93 41.99 6.50
C ALA A 200 -27.52 41.85 5.87
N ASN A 201 -26.58 42.70 6.31
CA ASN A 201 -25.13 42.58 6.06
C ASN A 201 -24.66 42.49 4.59
N GLY A 202 -25.51 42.89 3.64
CA GLY A 202 -25.23 42.77 2.21
C GLY A 202 -25.54 41.39 1.61
N GLY A 203 -26.21 40.50 2.37
CA GLY A 203 -26.72 39.24 1.84
C GLY A 203 -27.67 39.46 0.65
N ALA A 204 -27.56 38.61 -0.36
CA ALA A 204 -28.20 38.82 -1.67
C ALA A 204 -28.62 37.49 -2.32
N PRO A 205 -29.58 37.49 -3.26
CA PRO A 205 -29.96 36.28 -3.98
C PRO A 205 -28.77 35.61 -4.65
N ALA A 206 -28.69 34.28 -4.53
CA ALA A 206 -27.53 33.49 -4.91
C ALA A 206 -27.93 32.09 -5.43
N SER A 207 -26.92 31.25 -5.71
CA SER A 207 -27.05 29.85 -6.06
C SER A 207 -26.11 28.99 -5.21
N GLY A 208 -26.33 27.67 -5.19
CA GLY A 208 -25.52 26.71 -4.41
C GLY A 208 -26.12 26.33 -3.05
N CYS A 209 -27.40 26.60 -2.80
CA CYS A 209 -28.13 26.13 -1.63
C CYS A 209 -28.62 24.68 -1.81
N SER A 210 -27.69 23.74 -1.97
CA SER A 210 -27.94 22.34 -2.32
C SER A 210 -27.34 21.31 -1.34
N MET A 211 -27.09 21.68 -0.09
CA MET A 211 -26.81 20.73 1.00
C MET A 211 -28.13 20.21 1.59
N LEU A 212 -28.19 18.91 1.86
CA LEU A 212 -29.35 18.23 2.46
C LEU A 212 -29.58 18.70 3.90
N CYS A 213 -30.83 18.78 4.34
CA CYS A 213 -31.13 18.97 5.77
C CYS A 213 -30.77 17.71 6.57
N ASN A 214 -29.88 17.84 7.56
CA ASN A 214 -29.32 16.70 8.30
C ASN A 214 -30.39 15.80 8.97
N GLY A 215 -31.54 16.36 9.32
CA GLY A 215 -32.68 15.63 9.90
C GLY A 215 -33.78 15.25 8.91
N ASP A 216 -33.68 15.65 7.64
CA ASP A 216 -34.60 15.28 6.55
C ASP A 216 -33.89 15.44 5.18
N ASN A 217 -33.29 14.36 4.70
CA ASN A 217 -32.55 14.35 3.42
C ASN A 217 -33.43 14.61 2.17
N THR A 218 -34.75 14.78 2.31
CA THR A 218 -35.66 15.12 1.20
C THR A 218 -35.80 16.62 0.93
N GLU A 219 -35.10 17.48 1.69
CA GLU A 219 -35.11 18.94 1.52
C GLU A 219 -33.73 19.59 1.67
N PHE A 220 -33.53 20.76 1.04
CA PHE A 220 -32.25 21.49 1.06
C PHE A 220 -32.15 22.53 2.18
N CYS A 221 -31.16 22.35 3.07
CA CYS A 221 -30.76 23.28 4.12
C CYS A 221 -29.51 24.09 3.70
N GLY A 222 -29.65 24.90 2.65
CA GLY A 222 -28.62 25.88 2.24
C GLY A 222 -27.34 25.26 1.68
N GLY A 223 -26.19 25.84 1.98
CA GLY A 223 -24.87 25.46 1.48
C GLY A 223 -23.75 26.22 2.19
N PRO A 224 -22.47 26.08 1.79
CA PRO A 224 -21.36 26.75 2.46
C PRO A 224 -21.40 28.28 2.29
N GLY A 225 -21.81 29.01 3.33
CA GLY A 225 -22.04 30.46 3.26
C GLY A 225 -23.29 30.85 2.48
N ARG A 226 -24.31 29.97 2.41
CA ARG A 226 -25.52 30.12 1.58
C ARG A 226 -26.74 29.57 2.35
N LEU A 227 -27.85 30.31 2.40
CA LEU A 227 -29.10 29.86 3.03
C LEU A 227 -30.23 29.71 2.02
N ASN A 228 -31.03 28.64 2.15
CA ASN A 228 -32.40 28.67 1.60
C ASN A 228 -33.25 29.51 2.55
N VAL A 229 -33.77 30.64 2.06
CA VAL A 229 -34.54 31.61 2.86
C VAL A 229 -36.03 31.49 2.57
N TYR A 230 -36.82 31.70 3.61
CA TYR A 230 -38.26 31.53 3.68
C TYR A 230 -38.90 32.76 4.32
N ASN A 231 -40.10 33.12 3.86
CA ASN A 231 -40.82 34.36 4.20
C ASN A 231 -42.22 34.04 4.74
N TYR A 232 -42.49 34.39 5.99
CA TYR A 232 -43.75 34.14 6.68
C TYR A 232 -44.89 34.94 6.06
N GLU A 233 -45.92 34.27 5.53
CA GLU A 233 -47.08 34.86 4.86
C GLU A 233 -46.72 35.92 3.76
N SER A 234 -45.50 35.85 3.20
CA SER A 234 -44.92 36.87 2.31
C SER A 234 -44.85 38.30 2.90
N GLN A 235 -44.74 38.42 4.24
CA GLN A 235 -44.75 39.71 4.94
C GLN A 235 -43.48 40.56 4.71
N TYR A 236 -42.35 39.95 4.35
CA TYR A 236 -41.15 40.70 3.92
C TYR A 236 -41.21 41.05 2.43
N ASN A 237 -41.00 42.31 2.07
CA ASN A 237 -40.96 42.81 0.69
C ASN A 237 -39.78 43.78 0.51
N PRO A 238 -38.77 43.48 -0.33
CA PRO A 238 -37.50 44.20 -0.37
C PRO A 238 -37.52 45.55 -1.10
N THR A 239 -38.64 45.97 -1.68
CA THR A 239 -38.66 46.97 -2.78
C THR A 239 -38.85 48.44 -2.36
N VAL A 240 -38.72 48.79 -1.07
CA VAL A 240 -39.06 50.15 -0.58
C VAL A 240 -37.92 50.76 0.26
N THR A 241 -37.42 51.92 -0.16
CA THR A 241 -36.45 52.73 0.60
C THR A 241 -36.98 54.15 0.85
N ALA A 242 -36.57 54.72 1.99
CA ALA A 242 -36.57 56.14 2.38
C ALA A 242 -37.73 56.71 3.24
N ALA A 243 -37.34 57.74 4.01
CA ALA A 243 -38.14 58.78 4.69
C ALA A 243 -38.76 58.52 6.10
N ALA A 244 -37.91 58.74 7.11
CA ALA A 244 -38.07 59.79 8.15
C ALA A 244 -38.81 59.56 9.50
N THR A 245 -38.08 59.94 10.56
CA THR A 245 -38.51 60.57 11.85
C THR A 245 -39.30 59.79 12.90
N GLY A 246 -38.57 59.28 13.90
CA GLY A 246 -38.60 59.84 15.27
C GLY A 246 -39.15 58.97 16.42
N GLY A 247 -38.43 58.93 17.57
CA GLY A 247 -39.06 58.64 18.87
C GLY A 247 -38.48 57.57 19.81
N ALA A 248 -37.17 57.60 20.12
CA ALA A 248 -36.54 57.14 21.37
C ALA A 248 -36.71 55.69 21.92
N SER A 249 -35.56 55.15 22.40
CA SER A 249 -35.42 54.21 23.54
C SER A 249 -35.86 52.74 23.39
N ALA A 250 -34.91 51.87 23.06
CA ALA A 250 -34.93 50.43 23.37
C ALA A 250 -33.51 49.94 23.71
N THR A 251 -33.39 48.92 24.58
CA THR A 251 -32.12 48.44 25.13
C THR A 251 -31.68 47.08 24.57
N ALA A 252 -30.44 47.04 24.04
CA ALA A 252 -29.53 45.90 23.90
C ALA A 252 -30.10 44.54 23.38
N ASN A 253 -29.68 44.19 22.16
CA ASN A 253 -29.82 42.89 21.51
C ASN A 253 -28.98 41.79 22.19
N PRO A 254 -29.22 40.48 21.94
CA PRO A 254 -28.19 39.46 22.16
C PRO A 254 -26.88 39.86 21.46
N ALA A 255 -25.76 39.70 22.16
CA ALA A 255 -24.47 40.22 21.71
C ALA A 255 -23.92 39.45 20.50
N ALA A 256 -23.19 40.15 19.65
CA ALA A 256 -22.29 39.51 18.69
C ALA A 256 -21.18 38.75 19.46
N PRO A 257 -20.48 37.79 18.82
CA PRO A 257 -19.31 37.15 19.41
C PRO A 257 -18.35 38.21 19.95
N SER A 258 -17.88 37.97 21.17
CA SER A 258 -17.13 38.94 21.94
C SER A 258 -16.04 38.25 22.72
N GLN A 259 -15.02 39.01 23.11
CA GLN A 259 -13.97 38.49 23.95
C GLN A 259 -14.36 38.71 25.43
N PRO A 260 -14.61 37.66 26.23
CA PRO A 260 -14.98 37.83 27.64
C PRO A 260 -13.88 38.56 28.41
N ALA A 261 -14.25 39.47 29.30
CA ALA A 261 -13.27 40.25 30.06
C ALA A 261 -12.43 39.39 31.04
N GLU A 262 -12.98 38.29 31.54
CA GLU A 262 -12.34 37.36 32.49
C GLU A 262 -12.77 35.92 32.20
N ILE A 263 -11.87 34.96 32.36
CA ILE A 263 -12.10 33.51 32.31
C ILE A 263 -11.34 32.90 33.50
N GLY A 264 -12.09 32.46 34.53
CA GLY A 264 -11.51 31.94 35.78
C GLY A 264 -10.61 32.96 36.48
N ASP A 265 -9.40 32.55 36.88
CA ASP A 265 -8.38 33.41 37.51
C ASP A 265 -7.72 34.42 36.54
N TYR A 266 -8.11 34.46 35.26
CA TYR A 266 -7.39 35.18 34.21
C TYR A 266 -8.25 36.26 33.54
N ILE A 267 -7.65 37.41 33.27
CA ILE A 267 -8.25 38.62 32.70
C ILE A 267 -7.79 38.78 31.25
N TRP A 268 -8.65 39.29 30.36
CA TRP A 268 -8.32 39.59 28.97
C TRP A 268 -7.07 40.48 28.86
N HIS A 269 -6.14 40.10 27.99
CA HIS A 269 -4.82 40.72 27.86
C HIS A 269 -4.54 41.28 26.45
N GLY A 270 -5.57 41.40 25.63
CA GLY A 270 -5.54 41.90 24.25
C GLY A 270 -5.24 40.82 23.22
N CYS A 271 -5.74 41.02 21.99
CA CYS A 271 -5.38 40.18 20.86
C CYS A 271 -3.91 40.37 20.54
N ARG A 272 -3.17 39.26 20.41
CA ARG A 272 -1.73 39.32 20.13
C ARG A 272 -1.36 38.61 18.83
N THR A 273 -0.37 39.13 18.13
CA THR A 273 0.25 38.36 17.04
C THR A 273 0.93 37.12 17.58
N GLU A 274 1.09 36.15 16.70
CA GLU A 274 2.16 35.19 16.85
C GLU A 274 3.54 35.89 16.84
N ALA A 275 4.58 35.22 17.35
CA ALA A 275 5.95 35.73 17.34
C ALA A 275 6.66 35.33 16.02
N THR A 276 7.50 36.20 15.45
CA THR A 276 8.16 36.10 14.12
C THR A 276 9.06 34.85 13.90
N GLY A 277 8.51 33.65 13.96
CA GLY A 277 9.20 32.36 13.79
C GLY A 277 9.08 31.38 14.98
N THR A 278 8.26 31.65 16.00
CA THR A 278 7.98 30.76 17.14
C THR A 278 6.60 31.03 17.72
N ARG A 279 5.95 30.05 18.37
CA ARG A 279 4.67 30.29 19.07
C ARG A 279 4.79 31.34 20.19
N ALA A 280 3.77 32.18 20.35
CA ALA A 280 3.74 33.31 21.27
C ALA A 280 3.59 32.89 22.73
N LEU A 281 3.03 31.71 22.97
CA LEU A 281 3.00 31.03 24.25
C LEU A 281 3.48 29.60 24.01
N ASN A 282 4.61 29.21 24.64
CA ASN A 282 5.41 28.07 24.21
C ASN A 282 5.80 27.10 25.35
N ALA A 283 5.16 27.19 26.53
CA ALA A 283 5.48 26.34 27.67
C ALA A 283 4.69 25.02 27.71
N ALA A 284 3.45 25.02 27.21
CA ALA A 284 2.62 23.84 26.99
C ALA A 284 1.52 24.16 25.94
N SER A 285 1.01 23.14 25.25
CA SER A 285 -0.01 23.33 24.22
C SER A 285 -0.78 22.05 23.87
N PHE A 286 -2.03 22.18 23.43
CA PHE A 286 -2.79 21.12 22.77
C PHE A 286 -3.82 21.71 21.80
N ALA A 287 -4.32 20.92 20.85
CA ALA A 287 -5.42 21.31 19.96
C ALA A 287 -6.63 20.37 20.17
N SER A 288 -7.83 20.89 19.95
CA SER A 288 -9.09 20.13 20.02
C SER A 288 -10.12 20.80 19.13
N ASP A 289 -10.88 20.02 18.36
CA ASP A 289 -11.94 20.58 17.51
C ASP A 289 -13.17 21.06 18.34
N ASP A 290 -13.23 20.73 19.64
CA ASP A 290 -14.20 21.28 20.62
C ASP A 290 -13.60 22.41 21.51
N MET A 291 -12.68 23.23 21.01
CA MET A 291 -11.95 24.20 21.84
C MET A 291 -12.83 25.34 22.38
N THR A 292 -12.59 25.74 23.64
CA THR A 292 -13.19 26.92 24.29
C THR A 292 -12.14 27.64 25.16
N LEU A 293 -12.37 28.92 25.48
CA LEU A 293 -11.45 29.65 26.37
C LEU A 293 -11.37 29.00 27.76
N ALA A 294 -12.51 28.52 28.28
CA ALA A 294 -12.57 27.82 29.56
C ALA A 294 -11.78 26.50 29.56
N ALA A 295 -11.84 25.72 28.47
CA ALA A 295 -11.06 24.49 28.34
C ALA A 295 -9.55 24.78 28.31
N CYS A 296 -9.13 25.79 27.56
CA CYS A 296 -7.72 26.21 27.52
C CYS A 296 -7.24 26.77 28.86
N GLN A 297 -8.05 27.58 29.55
CA GLN A 297 -7.76 28.09 30.89
C GLN A 297 -7.51 26.96 31.90
N ALA A 298 -8.35 25.92 31.88
CA ALA A 298 -8.24 24.80 32.80
C ALA A 298 -6.92 24.03 32.59
N TYR A 299 -6.57 23.76 31.33
CA TYR A 299 -5.30 23.13 30.96
C TYR A 299 -4.08 23.98 31.35
N CYS A 300 -4.12 25.29 31.07
CA CYS A 300 -3.05 26.22 31.38
C CYS A 300 -3.01 26.72 32.83
N SER A 301 -3.78 26.11 33.75
CA SER A 301 -3.96 26.58 35.14
C SER A 301 -2.70 26.66 36.01
N ALA A 302 -1.57 26.10 35.56
CA ALA A 302 -0.26 26.20 36.22
C ALA A 302 0.61 27.41 35.78
N TYR A 303 0.17 28.18 34.79
CA TYR A 303 0.96 29.22 34.13
C TYR A 303 0.50 30.65 34.50
N THR A 304 1.11 31.66 33.88
CA THR A 304 0.79 33.09 34.05
C THR A 304 -0.14 33.60 32.95
N TYR A 305 -0.05 33.02 31.75
CA TYR A 305 -0.86 33.34 30.60
C TYR A 305 -1.37 32.07 29.91
N PHE A 306 -2.54 32.17 29.30
CA PHE A 306 -2.99 31.25 28.27
C PHE A 306 -3.46 32.04 27.04
N GLY A 307 -3.53 31.38 25.90
CA GLY A 307 -4.16 31.96 24.72
C GLY A 307 -4.63 30.87 23.76
N VAL A 308 -5.65 31.18 22.96
CA VAL A 308 -6.15 30.28 21.91
C VAL A 308 -5.92 30.92 20.56
N GLU A 309 -5.39 30.13 19.62
CA GLU A 309 -5.13 30.50 18.23
C GLU A 309 -5.98 29.68 17.26
N TYR A 310 -6.21 30.21 16.06
CA TYR A 310 -6.82 29.51 14.92
C TYR A 310 -8.11 28.74 15.28
N ALA A 311 -8.95 29.33 16.14
CA ALA A 311 -10.17 28.78 16.73
C ALA A 311 -10.02 27.53 17.63
N ARG A 312 -8.97 26.72 17.45
CA ARG A 312 -8.86 25.36 18.00
C ARG A 312 -7.57 24.99 18.74
N GLU A 313 -6.57 25.87 18.76
CA GLU A 313 -5.22 25.56 19.26
C GLU A 313 -4.92 26.33 20.57
N CYS A 314 -4.76 25.62 21.69
CA CYS A 314 -4.52 26.18 23.02
C CYS A 314 -3.03 26.22 23.38
N TYR A 315 -2.58 27.35 23.92
CA TYR A 315 -1.19 27.62 24.31
C TYR A 315 -1.05 28.23 25.70
N CYS A 316 -0.03 27.79 26.45
CA CYS A 316 0.28 28.27 27.81
C CYS A 316 1.67 28.89 27.90
N GLY A 317 1.86 29.86 28.79
CA GLY A 317 3.20 30.43 29.04
C GLY A 317 3.32 31.31 30.28
N ASN A 318 4.56 31.59 30.67
CA ASN A 318 4.89 32.55 31.75
C ASN A 318 5.44 33.89 31.23
N SER A 319 5.71 33.97 29.92
CA SER A 319 6.08 35.16 29.17
C SER A 319 5.64 34.98 27.71
N PHE A 320 5.67 36.06 26.91
CA PHE A 320 5.28 36.02 25.51
C PHE A 320 6.48 35.95 24.57
N GLY A 321 6.34 35.15 23.51
CA GLY A 321 7.09 35.27 22.26
C GLY A 321 7.41 36.74 21.94
N THR A 322 8.68 37.08 21.79
CA THR A 322 9.13 38.38 21.28
C THR A 322 8.33 38.75 20.05
N GLY A 323 7.93 40.02 19.94
CA GLY A 323 7.12 40.52 18.82
C GLY A 323 5.77 39.83 18.62
N SER A 324 5.35 38.94 19.54
CA SER A 324 3.93 38.82 19.90
C SER A 324 3.49 40.18 20.45
N THR A 325 2.99 41.01 19.54
CA THR A 325 2.56 42.38 19.81
C THR A 325 1.06 42.41 20.01
N ILE A 326 0.58 43.26 20.93
CA ILE A 326 -0.86 43.56 20.99
C ILE A 326 -1.23 44.30 19.70
N VAL A 327 -2.20 43.76 18.98
CA VAL A 327 -2.81 44.34 17.78
C VAL A 327 -4.22 44.83 18.11
N ALA A 328 -5.01 45.21 17.11
CA ALA A 328 -6.42 45.48 17.35
C ALA A 328 -7.13 44.18 17.80
N ASP A 329 -8.03 44.26 18.78
CA ASP A 329 -8.79 43.08 19.24
C ASP A 329 -9.60 42.41 18.10
N SER A 330 -9.94 43.17 17.05
CA SER A 330 -10.56 42.68 15.82
C SER A 330 -9.68 41.75 14.96
N ASP A 331 -8.36 41.71 15.18
CA ASP A 331 -7.48 40.74 14.49
C ASP A 331 -7.74 39.30 14.98
N CYS A 332 -8.25 39.12 16.20
CA CYS A 332 -8.60 37.83 16.78
C CYS A 332 -10.10 37.54 16.55
N SER A 333 -10.48 37.46 15.27
CA SER A 333 -11.88 37.39 14.83
C SER A 333 -12.41 35.98 14.55
N MET A 334 -11.62 34.93 14.76
CA MET A 334 -12.12 33.55 14.67
C MET A 334 -12.74 33.15 16.00
N THR A 335 -14.00 32.70 15.96
CA THR A 335 -14.72 32.20 17.14
C THR A 335 -14.19 30.83 17.55
N CYS A 336 -14.27 30.48 18.83
CA CYS A 336 -13.83 29.17 19.33
C CYS A 336 -14.64 28.04 18.69
N THR A 337 -13.99 26.94 18.27
CA THR A 337 -14.70 25.86 17.55
C THR A 337 -15.75 25.15 18.41
N GLY A 338 -15.56 25.11 19.73
CA GLY A 338 -16.53 24.61 20.71
C GLY A 338 -17.41 25.68 21.37
N GLU A 339 -17.22 26.98 21.10
CA GLU A 339 -18.07 28.07 21.62
C GLU A 339 -18.06 29.28 20.67
N ALA A 340 -19.11 29.40 19.85
CA ALA A 340 -19.23 30.43 18.83
C ALA A 340 -19.47 31.86 19.38
N ALA A 341 -19.81 32.02 20.66
CA ALA A 341 -19.97 33.33 21.30
C ALA A 341 -18.64 33.97 21.76
N GLU A 342 -17.56 33.19 21.84
CA GLU A 342 -16.24 33.61 22.29
C GLU A 342 -15.23 33.67 21.13
N PHE A 343 -14.29 34.62 21.18
CA PHE A 343 -13.16 34.67 20.24
C PHE A 343 -11.95 33.86 20.73
N CYS A 344 -11.39 33.05 19.81
CA CYS A 344 -10.23 32.19 20.01
C CYS A 344 -9.17 32.43 18.92
N GLY A 345 -8.71 33.69 18.83
CA GLY A 345 -7.63 34.09 17.95
C GLY A 345 -8.02 34.26 16.48
N ALA A 346 -7.04 34.10 15.61
CA ALA A 346 -7.14 33.92 14.16
C ALA A 346 -5.80 33.35 13.64
N GLY A 347 -5.58 33.28 12.33
CA GLY A 347 -4.27 32.85 11.79
C GLY A 347 -3.13 33.79 12.17
N ASN A 348 -2.12 33.29 12.89
CA ASN A 348 -1.02 34.06 13.49
C ASN A 348 -1.52 35.12 14.51
N ARG A 349 -2.59 34.81 15.24
CA ARG A 349 -3.27 35.70 16.20
C ARG A 349 -3.86 34.93 17.38
N LEU A 350 -3.47 35.25 18.61
CA LEU A 350 -3.94 34.58 19.82
C LEU A 350 -4.90 35.48 20.60
N SER A 351 -6.03 34.93 21.02
CA SER A 351 -6.86 35.51 22.08
C SER A 351 -6.23 35.17 23.43
N VAL A 352 -5.61 36.15 24.08
CA VAL A 352 -4.73 35.97 25.25
C VAL A 352 -5.34 36.44 26.56
N TYR A 353 -5.16 35.66 27.61
CA TYR A 353 -5.60 35.91 28.98
C TYR A 353 -4.43 35.84 29.97
N ALA A 354 -4.43 36.70 30.99
CA ALA A 354 -3.35 36.90 31.97
C ALA A 354 -3.85 36.75 33.41
N ARG A 355 -3.10 36.06 34.27
CA ARG A 355 -3.54 35.77 35.63
C ARG A 355 -3.62 37.03 36.49
N ASN A 356 -4.66 37.10 37.32
CA ASN A 356 -5.07 38.30 38.06
C ASN A 356 -3.91 38.89 38.89
N GLY A 357 -3.73 40.22 38.79
CA GLY A 357 -2.62 40.97 39.39
C GLY A 357 -1.71 41.72 38.41
N THR A 358 -1.93 41.58 37.09
CA THR A 358 -1.09 42.16 36.02
C THR A 358 -1.83 43.21 35.17
N ALA A 359 -2.03 44.43 35.71
CA ALA A 359 -2.84 45.48 35.09
C ALA A 359 -2.07 46.42 34.11
N PRO A 360 -2.71 46.90 33.02
CA PRO A 360 -2.12 47.85 32.05
C PRO A 360 -2.33 49.34 32.43
N PRO A 361 -1.40 50.27 32.13
CA PRO A 361 -1.55 51.70 32.41
C PRO A 361 -1.69 52.61 31.17
N SER A 362 -2.40 53.74 31.31
CA SER A 362 -2.37 54.86 30.34
C SER A 362 -2.56 56.25 30.98
N SER A 363 -1.73 57.21 30.54
CA SER A 363 -1.87 58.68 30.62
C SER A 363 -2.11 59.43 31.96
N THR A 364 -1.02 59.99 32.53
CA THR A 364 -0.93 61.32 33.24
C THR A 364 -1.55 61.43 34.68
N VAL A 365 -1.34 62.41 35.61
CA VAL A 365 -0.40 63.57 35.92
C VAL A 365 -0.82 64.21 37.28
N PRO A 366 0.01 64.90 38.13
CA PRO A 366 1.47 64.85 38.42
C PRO A 366 1.83 64.91 39.95
N ALA A 367 3.12 65.18 40.28
CA ALA A 367 3.68 65.90 41.46
C ALA A 367 3.39 65.46 42.93
N GLY A 368 4.45 65.09 43.70
CA GLY A 368 4.32 64.76 45.15
C GLY A 368 5.53 64.33 46.02
N SER A 369 6.75 64.87 45.84
CA SER A 369 7.87 64.98 46.84
C SER A 369 8.37 63.80 47.74
N SER A 370 9.71 63.56 47.70
CA SER A 370 10.64 63.07 48.78
C SER A 370 10.49 61.63 49.37
N THR A 371 11.54 60.86 49.74
CA THR A 371 13.02 61.06 49.77
C THR A 371 13.77 59.70 49.81
N THR A 372 14.98 59.62 49.21
CA THR A 372 16.08 58.61 49.47
C THR A 372 15.80 57.11 49.20
N SER A 373 16.77 56.17 49.06
CA SER A 373 18.17 56.11 48.55
C SER A 373 18.71 54.66 48.68
N ALA A 374 19.68 54.10 47.93
CA ALA A 374 20.30 54.39 46.61
C ALA A 374 21.30 53.23 46.27
N ALA A 375 21.73 53.12 44.98
CA ALA A 375 22.69 52.15 44.40
C ALA A 375 22.24 50.66 44.34
N PRO A 376 22.74 49.82 43.40
CA PRO A 376 23.75 50.06 42.35
C PRO A 376 23.17 50.36 40.95
N VAL A 377 24.01 50.36 39.90
CA VAL A 377 23.66 50.73 38.51
C VAL A 377 23.22 49.52 37.69
N ALA A 378 22.07 49.61 37.01
CA ALA A 378 21.59 48.61 36.06
C ALA A 378 22.03 48.93 34.63
N THR A 379 22.49 47.92 33.88
CA THR A 379 22.87 48.04 32.45
C THR A 379 21.67 47.96 31.49
N GLY A 380 20.50 47.54 31.98
CA GLY A 380 19.30 47.33 31.17
C GLY A 380 19.35 46.09 30.27
N LEU A 381 20.32 45.19 30.46
CA LEU A 381 20.31 43.86 29.85
C LEU A 381 19.51 42.87 30.72
N PRO A 382 18.90 41.82 30.13
CA PRO A 382 18.35 40.69 30.89
C PRO A 382 19.40 40.01 31.77
N ALA A 383 18.98 39.32 32.82
CA ALA A 383 19.89 38.63 33.73
C ALA A 383 20.67 37.52 33.00
N GLY A 384 22.00 37.48 33.16
CA GLY A 384 22.91 36.58 32.45
C GLY A 384 23.45 37.15 31.12
N TRP A 385 22.76 38.09 30.50
CA TRP A 385 23.07 38.54 29.15
C TRP A 385 24.26 39.51 29.11
N THR A 386 25.14 39.29 28.12
CA THR A 386 26.36 40.09 27.92
C THR A 386 26.58 40.39 26.43
N ASP A 387 27.24 41.51 26.14
CA ASP A 387 27.59 41.93 24.78
C ASP A 387 28.66 40.98 24.21
N GLN A 388 28.32 40.31 23.11
CA GLN A 388 29.19 39.40 22.37
C GLN A 388 29.90 40.11 21.22
N GLY A 389 29.71 41.41 21.06
CA GLY A 389 30.37 42.24 20.05
C GLY A 389 29.77 42.12 18.65
N CYS A 390 30.56 42.46 17.63
CA CYS A 390 30.10 42.56 16.25
C CYS A 390 30.25 41.26 15.45
N TRP A 391 29.23 40.88 14.67
CA TRP A 391 29.17 39.67 13.86
C TRP A 391 28.75 40.00 12.42
N ILE A 392 29.19 39.19 11.46
CA ILE A 392 28.86 39.32 10.04
C ILE A 392 27.52 38.64 9.77
N ASP A 393 26.54 39.39 9.26
CA ASP A 393 25.27 38.87 8.75
C ASP A 393 25.29 38.74 7.21
N GLY A 394 24.31 38.04 6.63
CA GLY A 394 23.95 38.12 5.21
C GLY A 394 24.82 37.27 4.30
N ALA A 395 26.07 37.02 4.68
CA ALA A 395 27.09 36.31 3.90
C ALA A 395 26.66 34.93 3.40
N GLN A 396 25.77 34.23 4.12
CA GLN A 396 25.15 32.96 3.71
C GLN A 396 23.64 32.94 4.03
N GLY A 397 23.00 34.13 4.07
CA GLY A 397 21.68 34.35 4.64
C GLY A 397 21.73 35.03 6.01
N ARG A 398 20.55 35.31 6.60
CA ARG A 398 20.41 35.97 7.91
C ARG A 398 20.92 35.06 9.02
N ILE A 399 21.78 35.55 9.92
CA ILE A 399 22.40 34.75 10.99
C ILE A 399 21.51 34.65 12.23
N LEU A 400 20.44 35.43 12.30
CA LEU A 400 19.32 35.29 13.22
C LEU A 400 18.01 35.30 12.40
N PRO A 401 17.17 34.26 12.47
CA PRO A 401 16.03 34.08 11.56
C PRO A 401 14.82 34.97 11.88
N TYR A 402 14.70 35.41 13.13
CA TYR A 402 13.60 36.22 13.64
C TYR A 402 13.93 37.71 13.50
N GLN A 403 12.99 38.56 13.06
CA GLN A 403 13.07 40.03 13.13
C GLN A 403 11.96 40.62 14.03
N VAL A 404 12.29 41.57 14.91
CA VAL A 404 11.27 42.43 15.55
C VAL A 404 10.93 43.62 14.65
N PRO A 405 9.72 44.19 14.75
CA PRO A 405 9.41 45.47 14.13
C PRO A 405 10.48 46.54 14.43
N ASP A 406 11.00 47.17 13.38
CA ASP A 406 12.10 48.14 13.48
C ASP A 406 11.70 49.36 14.34
N SER A 407 12.62 49.79 15.22
CA SER A 407 12.36 50.81 16.23
C SER A 407 13.25 52.03 16.09
N GLN A 408 12.62 53.21 15.97
CA GLN A 408 13.30 54.50 15.96
C GLN A 408 13.92 54.87 17.32
N THR A 409 13.70 54.07 18.36
CA THR A 409 14.35 54.19 19.68
C THR A 409 15.09 52.92 20.08
N ASN A 410 15.56 52.13 19.10
CA ASN A 410 16.29 50.89 19.33
C ASN A 410 17.62 51.11 20.08
N SER A 411 17.99 50.14 20.92
CA SER A 411 19.27 50.04 21.61
C SER A 411 19.65 48.58 21.84
N GLN A 412 20.93 48.30 22.15
CA GLN A 412 21.36 46.95 22.54
C GLN A 412 20.50 46.42 23.70
N SER A 413 20.18 47.26 24.68
CA SER A 413 19.35 46.90 25.83
C SER A 413 17.86 46.72 25.50
N SER A 414 17.27 47.56 24.64
CA SER A 414 15.88 47.37 24.21
C SER A 414 15.73 46.12 23.35
N CYS A 415 16.69 45.85 22.47
CA CYS A 415 16.71 44.66 21.63
C CYS A 415 16.96 43.37 22.41
N ALA A 416 17.92 43.37 23.35
CA ALA A 416 18.14 42.24 24.25
C ALA A 416 16.91 41.95 25.12
N SER A 417 16.27 43.00 25.67
CA SER A 417 15.04 42.87 26.45
C SER A 417 13.85 42.42 25.60
N ALA A 418 13.77 42.86 24.34
CA ALA A 418 12.79 42.35 23.39
C ALA A 418 13.02 40.86 23.14
N CYS A 419 14.18 40.45 22.60
CA CYS A 419 14.46 39.05 22.25
C CYS A 419 14.38 38.10 23.44
N PHE A 420 14.83 38.50 24.63
CA PHE A 420 14.70 37.68 25.84
C PHE A 420 13.25 37.34 26.18
N ALA A 421 12.28 38.22 25.89
CA ALA A 421 10.88 37.97 26.20
C ALA A 421 10.36 36.65 25.60
N ALA A 422 10.77 36.31 24.36
CA ALA A 422 10.42 35.05 23.69
C ALA A 422 10.86 33.78 24.41
N GLY A 423 11.93 33.86 25.20
CA GLY A 423 12.85 32.73 25.31
C GLY A 423 13.72 32.53 24.06
N TYR A 424 14.02 33.58 23.30
CA TYR A 424 15.24 33.60 22.48
C TYR A 424 16.43 33.96 23.37
N LYS A 425 17.53 33.22 23.25
CA LYS A 425 18.75 33.42 24.05
C LYS A 425 19.75 34.42 23.45
N ILE A 426 19.47 34.88 22.22
CA ILE A 426 20.33 35.78 21.44
C ILE A 426 19.48 36.91 20.87
N SER A 427 20.05 38.11 20.89
CA SER A 427 19.60 39.30 20.16
C SER A 427 20.72 39.86 19.28
N ALA A 428 20.34 40.53 18.20
CA ALA A 428 21.21 41.33 17.35
C ALA A 428 20.60 42.69 17.10
N THR A 429 21.43 43.73 17.06
CA THR A 429 21.03 45.05 16.54
C THR A 429 21.76 45.36 15.23
N GLU A 430 21.03 45.87 14.24
CA GLU A 430 21.54 46.16 12.89
C GLU A 430 20.94 47.47 12.34
N TYR A 431 21.65 48.14 11.41
CA TYR A 431 21.23 49.38 10.76
C TYR A 431 20.72 50.49 11.72
N GLY A 432 21.16 50.48 12.99
CA GLY A 432 20.67 51.37 14.05
C GLY A 432 19.29 50.98 14.58
N VAL A 433 18.28 50.90 13.71
CA VAL A 433 16.85 50.74 14.08
C VAL A 433 16.36 49.30 14.15
N GLN A 434 17.06 48.36 13.52
CA GLN A 434 16.60 46.99 13.36
C GLN A 434 17.08 46.10 14.50
N CYS A 435 16.30 45.06 14.81
CA CYS A 435 16.65 44.08 15.83
C CYS A 435 16.17 42.67 15.43
N PHE A 436 16.99 41.66 15.71
CA PHE A 436 16.79 40.27 15.29
C PHE A 436 17.07 39.33 16.46
N CYS A 437 16.45 38.15 16.47
CA CYS A 437 16.50 37.23 17.60
C CYS A 437 16.80 35.78 17.16
N GLY A 438 17.26 34.95 18.10
CA GLY A 438 17.41 33.51 17.87
C GLY A 438 17.90 32.75 19.08
N ASN A 439 17.97 31.43 18.95
CA ASN A 439 18.51 30.52 19.97
C ASN A 439 19.91 29.98 19.64
N ALA A 440 20.35 30.20 18.39
CA ALA A 440 21.72 30.05 17.92
C ALA A 440 21.96 31.07 16.79
N ILE A 441 23.23 31.39 16.54
CA ILE A 441 23.67 32.02 15.30
C ILE A 441 23.57 30.95 14.20
N ILE A 442 22.78 31.16 13.16
CA ILE A 442 22.66 30.26 12.01
C ILE A 442 23.47 30.78 10.81
N ASN A 443 23.43 30.08 9.68
CA ASN A 443 24.01 30.52 8.41
C ASN A 443 25.49 30.93 8.51
N GLY A 444 26.25 30.23 9.36
CA GLY A 444 27.71 30.38 9.43
C GLY A 444 28.20 31.73 9.95
N GLY A 445 27.37 32.49 10.68
CA GLY A 445 27.74 33.82 11.18
C GLY A 445 29.04 33.84 12.01
N VAL A 446 29.93 34.78 11.72
CA VAL A 446 31.27 34.89 12.33
C VAL A 446 31.45 36.22 13.05
N LYS A 447 32.06 36.20 14.25
CA LYS A 447 32.46 37.40 14.98
C LYS A 447 33.59 38.16 14.24
N THR A 448 33.41 39.46 14.05
CA THR A 448 34.39 40.40 13.47
C THR A 448 34.89 41.39 14.54
N ALA A 449 35.65 42.42 14.12
CA ALA A 449 36.06 43.51 15.00
C ALA A 449 34.86 44.37 15.42
N ASP A 450 34.78 44.71 16.72
CA ASP A 450 33.64 45.47 17.27
C ASP A 450 33.50 46.89 16.66
N SER A 451 34.55 47.40 16.00
CA SER A 451 34.55 48.62 15.19
C SER A 451 33.66 48.57 13.95
N ASP A 452 33.40 47.37 13.39
CA ASP A 452 32.58 47.19 12.19
C ASP A 452 31.12 47.57 12.45
N CYS A 453 30.64 47.32 13.67
CA CYS A 453 29.33 47.72 14.17
C CYS A 453 29.35 49.22 14.51
N SER A 454 29.50 50.03 13.46
CA SER A 454 29.86 51.44 13.54
C SER A 454 28.68 52.36 13.86
N ILE A 455 27.43 51.93 13.66
CA ILE A 455 26.23 52.76 13.87
C ILE A 455 25.90 52.86 15.37
N ASN A 456 25.69 54.09 15.86
CA ASN A 456 25.21 54.31 17.23
C ASN A 456 23.70 54.00 17.32
N CYS A 457 23.29 53.37 18.42
CA CYS A 457 21.88 53.10 18.69
C CYS A 457 21.08 54.41 18.87
N PRO A 458 19.93 54.61 18.19
CA PRO A 458 19.15 55.85 18.30
C PRO A 458 18.50 56.02 19.68
N GLY A 459 18.13 54.94 20.36
CA GLY A 459 17.63 54.96 21.73
C GLY A 459 18.71 55.13 22.81
N ASN A 460 19.98 54.88 22.48
CA ASN A 460 21.11 55.09 23.39
C ASN A 460 22.41 55.33 22.60
N PRO A 461 22.78 56.59 22.29
CA PRO A 461 23.95 56.91 21.48
C PRO A 461 25.32 56.45 22.02
N ALA A 462 25.39 55.90 23.24
CA ALA A 462 26.59 55.27 23.80
C ALA A 462 26.75 53.78 23.45
N GLN A 463 25.72 53.15 22.85
CA GLN A 463 25.72 51.74 22.43
C GLN A 463 25.84 51.61 20.90
N LYS A 464 26.30 50.44 20.43
CA LYS A 464 26.42 50.11 19.00
C LYS A 464 25.29 49.21 18.53
N CYS A 465 24.64 49.62 17.44
CA CYS A 465 23.51 48.94 16.82
C CYS A 465 23.85 48.52 15.38
N GLY A 466 24.94 47.76 15.25
CA GLY A 466 25.37 47.15 14.00
C GLY A 466 25.92 48.12 12.95
N ALA A 467 25.91 47.67 11.70
CA ALA A 467 26.12 48.45 10.48
C ALA A 467 25.40 47.74 9.31
N GLY A 468 25.82 47.94 8.06
CA GLY A 468 25.36 47.10 6.95
C GLY A 468 26.04 45.74 6.96
N ASP A 469 25.26 44.67 6.86
CA ASP A 469 25.69 43.26 6.93
C ASP A 469 26.44 42.95 8.24
N ARG A 470 26.05 43.62 9.34
CA ARG A 470 26.77 43.63 10.63
C ARG A 470 25.82 43.74 11.81
N MET A 471 25.73 42.67 12.59
CA MET A 471 24.94 42.57 13.81
C MET A 471 25.78 42.79 15.06
N ASN A 472 25.37 43.66 15.98
CA ASN A 472 25.93 43.66 17.33
C ASN A 472 25.11 42.70 18.21
N ILE A 473 25.73 41.60 18.66
CA ILE A 473 25.06 40.48 19.34
C ILE A 473 25.09 40.64 20.86
N ILE A 474 23.95 40.47 21.53
CA ILE A 474 23.85 40.31 23.00
C ILE A 474 23.17 38.97 23.29
N SER A 475 23.74 38.14 24.18
CA SER A 475 23.18 36.81 24.52
C SER A 475 23.50 36.34 25.95
N ASP A 476 22.77 35.32 26.40
CA ASP A 476 23.00 34.59 27.65
C ASP A 476 24.25 33.67 27.53
N GLY A 477 25.42 34.26 27.77
CA GLY A 477 26.72 33.62 27.53
C GLY A 477 27.08 33.50 26.04
N PRO A 478 28.21 32.83 25.71
CA PRO A 478 28.69 32.70 24.34
C PRO A 478 27.70 31.93 23.46
N PRO A 479 27.23 32.50 22.34
CA PRO A 479 26.18 31.91 21.53
C PRO A 479 26.70 30.68 20.77
N GLN A 480 25.84 29.68 20.61
CA GLN A 480 26.11 28.56 19.71
C GLN A 480 25.99 29.00 18.25
N THR A 481 26.82 28.43 17.38
CA THR A 481 26.89 28.76 15.95
C THR A 481 26.64 27.51 15.10
N PHE A 482 25.75 27.62 14.11
CA PHE A 482 25.45 26.59 13.13
C PHE A 482 25.77 27.10 11.72
N ALA A 483 26.25 26.20 10.86
CA ALA A 483 26.36 26.41 9.42
C ALA A 483 24.96 26.62 8.78
N PRO A 484 24.87 27.13 7.55
CA PRO A 484 23.64 26.97 6.75
C PRO A 484 23.34 25.47 6.57
N PRO A 485 22.06 25.06 6.44
CA PRO A 485 21.71 23.68 6.15
C PRO A 485 22.37 23.20 4.86
N ALA A 486 22.94 21.99 4.90
CA ALA A 486 23.75 21.44 3.82
C ALA A 486 23.41 19.96 3.58
N PRO A 487 23.86 19.34 2.48
CA PRO A 487 23.90 17.89 2.39
C PRO A 487 24.70 17.31 3.57
N GLN A 488 24.20 16.26 4.22
CA GLN A 488 24.92 15.63 5.32
C GLN A 488 26.04 14.77 4.75
N THR A 489 27.27 15.30 4.63
CA THR A 489 28.43 14.56 4.09
C THR A 489 29.25 13.82 5.14
N GLU A 490 28.95 14.01 6.42
CA GLU A 490 29.65 13.41 7.56
C GLU A 490 28.65 12.81 8.57
N GLY A 491 29.10 11.85 9.40
CA GLY A 491 28.23 11.19 10.37
C GLY A 491 27.12 10.33 9.75
N LEU A 492 27.32 9.88 8.51
CA LEU A 492 26.40 8.96 7.83
C LEU A 492 26.55 7.54 8.39
N ASP A 493 25.43 6.83 8.53
CA ASP A 493 25.41 5.46 9.02
C ASP A 493 25.77 4.47 7.90
N GLY A 494 27.05 4.11 7.83
CA GLY A 494 27.60 3.21 6.81
C GLY A 494 28.25 3.95 5.64
N ASP A 495 28.62 3.20 4.60
CA ASP A 495 29.47 3.67 3.50
C ASP A 495 28.69 4.49 2.43
N TRP A 496 27.83 5.41 2.86
CA TRP A 496 27.06 6.29 1.99
C TRP A 496 27.87 7.53 1.56
N THR A 497 27.72 7.93 0.30
CA THR A 497 28.29 9.16 -0.26
C THR A 497 27.18 10.02 -0.88
N TYR A 498 27.22 11.33 -0.63
CA TYR A 498 26.29 12.30 -1.23
C TYR A 498 26.52 12.46 -2.74
N HIS A 499 25.44 12.53 -3.53
CA HIS A 499 25.48 12.57 -5.00
C HIS A 499 24.69 13.74 -5.63
N GLY A 500 24.38 14.78 -4.85
CA GLY A 500 23.79 16.02 -5.38
C GLY A 500 22.26 16.06 -5.38
N CYS A 501 21.74 17.24 -5.70
CA CYS A 501 20.33 17.48 -5.97
C CYS A 501 19.93 16.91 -7.35
N VAL A 502 18.90 16.07 -7.42
CA VAL A 502 18.48 15.37 -8.66
C VAL A 502 16.99 15.56 -8.94
N GLU A 503 16.60 15.62 -10.21
CA GLU A 503 15.19 15.71 -10.62
C GLU A 503 14.37 14.46 -10.26
N ASP A 504 13.13 14.69 -9.84
CA ASP A 504 12.11 13.67 -9.61
C ASP A 504 10.80 13.97 -10.34
N ASN A 505 9.83 13.05 -10.28
CA ASN A 505 8.48 13.16 -10.82
C ASN A 505 8.41 13.46 -12.33
N ILE A 506 9.42 13.01 -13.07
CA ILE A 506 9.62 13.30 -14.49
C ILE A 506 8.52 12.62 -15.29
N ASN A 507 7.66 13.43 -15.92
CA ASN A 507 6.45 12.98 -16.62
C ASN A 507 5.55 12.08 -15.73
N GLN A 508 5.32 12.50 -14.49
CA GLN A 508 4.53 11.77 -13.48
C GLN A 508 5.13 10.41 -13.06
N LYS A 509 6.45 10.22 -13.21
CA LYS A 509 7.16 9.01 -12.79
C LYS A 509 8.31 9.36 -11.86
N ARG A 510 8.32 8.77 -10.66
CA ARG A 510 9.39 8.91 -9.67
C ARG A 510 10.72 8.37 -10.21
N THR A 511 11.80 9.06 -9.87
CA THR A 511 13.19 8.74 -10.23
C THR A 511 13.68 7.54 -9.43
N LEU A 512 13.42 7.53 -8.11
CA LEU A 512 13.56 6.36 -7.24
C LEU A 512 12.13 5.90 -6.87
N PHE A 513 11.81 4.61 -7.05
CA PHE A 513 10.42 4.15 -7.08
C PHE A 513 9.76 4.07 -5.69
N TRP A 514 10.47 3.57 -4.68
CA TRP A 514 9.86 3.21 -3.41
C TRP A 514 9.78 4.39 -2.46
N GLN A 515 8.64 5.08 -2.43
CA GLN A 515 8.35 6.19 -1.53
C GLN A 515 7.99 5.72 -0.10
N LEU A 516 8.58 6.37 0.90
CA LEU A 516 8.31 6.26 2.34
C LEU A 516 8.08 7.66 2.94
N PHE A 517 7.39 7.72 4.07
CA PHE A 517 7.06 8.98 4.76
C PHE A 517 7.44 8.91 6.25
N PHE A 518 8.12 9.93 6.76
CA PHE A 518 8.64 10.02 8.14
C PHE A 518 8.25 11.37 8.79
N PRO A 519 6.95 11.61 9.04
CA PRO A 519 6.42 12.90 9.46
C PRO A 519 7.03 13.39 10.78
N GLY A 520 7.48 14.65 10.81
CA GLY A 520 8.08 15.32 11.96
C GLY A 520 9.44 14.80 12.43
N VAL A 521 9.96 13.70 11.87
CA VAL A 521 11.13 12.98 12.42
C VAL A 521 12.22 12.64 11.41
N MET A 522 12.00 12.90 10.11
CA MET A 522 12.95 12.56 9.05
C MET A 522 14.38 13.08 9.32
N THR A 523 15.36 12.18 9.19
CA THR A 523 16.78 12.51 9.13
C THR A 523 17.42 11.75 7.96
N PRO A 524 18.56 12.20 7.40
CA PRO A 524 19.23 11.48 6.32
C PRO A 524 19.47 10.02 6.69
N ASN A 525 20.14 9.76 7.83
CA ASN A 525 20.44 8.42 8.30
C ASN A 525 19.20 7.52 8.44
N MET A 526 18.02 8.03 8.81
CA MET A 526 16.80 7.21 8.87
C MET A 526 16.37 6.70 7.49
N CYS A 527 16.42 7.54 6.46
CA CYS A 527 16.17 7.12 5.08
C CYS A 527 17.26 6.15 4.59
N LEU A 528 18.54 6.51 4.79
CA LEU A 528 19.70 5.70 4.35
C LEU A 528 19.69 4.30 4.97
N ASN A 529 19.51 4.19 6.29
CA ASN A 529 19.44 2.90 6.99
C ASN A 529 18.25 2.05 6.51
N LYS A 530 17.10 2.68 6.27
CA LYS A 530 15.90 1.98 5.78
C LYS A 530 16.10 1.46 4.35
N CYS A 531 16.68 2.23 3.45
CA CYS A 531 17.04 1.77 2.10
C CYS A 531 18.11 0.67 2.13
N ALA A 532 19.18 0.85 2.93
CA ALA A 532 20.24 -0.16 3.10
C ALA A 532 19.71 -1.48 3.65
N SER A 533 18.78 -1.46 4.61
CA SER A 533 18.22 -2.68 5.23
C SER A 533 17.40 -3.55 4.26
N PHE A 534 16.96 -3.01 3.13
CA PHE A 534 16.32 -3.75 2.03
C PHE A 534 17.26 -3.97 0.83
N GLY A 535 18.51 -3.48 0.89
CA GLY A 535 19.52 -3.65 -0.16
C GLY A 535 19.43 -2.66 -1.33
N TYR A 536 18.81 -1.50 -1.14
CA TYR A 536 18.77 -0.43 -2.15
C TYR A 536 20.07 0.39 -2.10
N ALA A 537 20.76 0.49 -3.23
CA ALA A 537 22.07 1.16 -3.31
C ALA A 537 21.97 2.68 -3.56
N ALA A 538 20.76 3.22 -3.75
CA ALA A 538 20.49 4.65 -3.79
C ALA A 538 19.31 5.02 -2.87
N ALA A 539 19.43 6.21 -2.29
CA ALA A 539 18.40 6.85 -1.49
C ALA A 539 18.27 8.32 -1.92
N GLY A 540 17.07 8.88 -1.81
CA GLY A 540 16.80 10.30 -2.06
C GLY A 540 15.72 10.82 -1.12
N MET A 541 15.80 12.10 -0.74
CA MET A 541 14.88 12.72 0.20
C MET A 541 14.16 13.89 -0.45
N GLU A 542 12.85 14.04 -0.24
CA GLU A 542 11.99 15.13 -0.77
C GLU A 542 11.14 15.77 0.36
N TYR A 543 10.74 17.03 0.16
CA TYR A 543 9.87 17.83 1.06
C TYR A 543 10.23 17.85 2.56
N GLY A 544 11.45 17.48 2.95
CA GLY A 544 11.85 17.42 4.36
C GLY A 544 11.37 16.18 5.13
N GLU A 545 10.41 15.41 4.59
CA GLU A 545 9.73 14.29 5.27
C GLU A 545 9.54 13.01 4.42
N GLU A 546 9.85 13.05 3.12
CA GLU A 546 9.73 11.90 2.23
C GLU A 546 11.11 11.27 1.94
N CYS A 547 11.15 9.95 1.87
CA CYS A 547 12.33 9.15 1.53
C CYS A 547 12.01 8.23 0.37
N TYR A 548 12.94 8.08 -0.58
CA TYR A 548 12.78 7.26 -1.76
C TYR A 548 13.96 6.30 -1.89
N CYS A 549 13.67 5.00 -1.96
CA CYS A 549 14.68 3.97 -2.17
C CYS A 549 14.70 3.47 -3.62
N GLY A 550 15.90 3.13 -4.11
CA GLY A 550 16.13 2.52 -5.42
C GLY A 550 17.61 2.25 -5.64
N ASP A 551 18.07 2.34 -6.88
CA ASP A 551 19.46 2.07 -7.26
C ASP A 551 20.00 3.14 -8.21
N PRO A 552 21.32 3.43 -8.22
CA PRO A 552 21.89 4.49 -9.04
C PRO A 552 21.52 4.46 -10.54
N PRO A 553 21.37 3.28 -11.21
CA PRO A 553 20.91 3.22 -12.59
C PRO A 553 19.49 3.77 -12.84
N ASN A 554 18.63 3.88 -11.83
CA ASN A 554 17.27 4.42 -12.01
C ASN A 554 17.28 5.88 -12.49
N ILE A 555 18.24 6.70 -12.04
CA ILE A 555 18.40 8.10 -12.48
C ILE A 555 18.59 8.18 -13.99
N ALA A 556 19.54 7.41 -14.53
CA ALA A 556 19.77 7.33 -15.97
C ALA A 556 18.57 6.71 -16.73
N THR A 557 17.90 5.72 -16.13
CA THR A 557 16.73 5.02 -16.69
C THR A 557 15.49 5.92 -16.77
N ARG A 558 15.41 6.93 -15.91
CA ARG A 558 14.33 7.93 -15.85
C ARG A 558 14.67 9.24 -16.59
N GLY A 559 15.92 9.40 -17.02
CA GLY A 559 16.41 10.61 -17.67
C GLY A 559 16.62 11.79 -16.71
N ALA A 560 16.73 11.54 -15.41
CA ALA A 560 16.84 12.57 -14.39
C ALA A 560 18.22 13.24 -14.40
N THR A 561 18.25 14.58 -14.29
CA THR A 561 19.48 15.35 -14.30
C THR A 561 19.83 15.94 -12.92
N VAL A 562 21.11 16.25 -12.73
CA VAL A 562 21.61 16.94 -11.53
C VAL A 562 21.26 18.43 -11.62
N ARG A 563 20.82 19.01 -10.50
CA ARG A 563 20.29 20.36 -10.38
C ARG A 563 21.15 21.23 -9.45
N PRO A 564 21.03 22.57 -9.54
CA PRO A 564 21.62 23.46 -8.55
C PRO A 564 21.15 23.10 -7.14
N GLU A 565 22.06 23.09 -6.16
CA GLU A 565 21.78 22.70 -4.77
C GLU A 565 20.66 23.54 -4.12
N SER A 566 20.51 24.79 -4.56
CA SER A 566 19.43 25.69 -4.16
C SER A 566 18.02 25.18 -4.54
N GLU A 567 17.89 24.22 -5.44
CA GLU A 567 16.61 23.56 -5.75
C GLU A 567 16.26 22.45 -4.73
N CYS A 568 17.21 22.03 -3.88
CA CYS A 568 17.03 21.06 -2.78
C CYS A 568 17.08 21.70 -1.38
N ALA A 569 16.66 22.96 -1.24
CA ALA A 569 16.88 23.75 -0.03
C ALA A 569 15.89 23.50 1.15
N ILE A 570 15.08 22.43 1.14
CA ILE A 570 14.18 22.10 2.26
C ILE A 570 14.96 21.32 3.33
N THR A 571 14.86 21.72 4.59
CA THR A 571 15.51 21.05 5.73
C THR A 571 14.81 19.74 6.11
N CYS A 572 15.56 18.74 6.55
CA CYS A 572 14.99 17.51 7.13
C CYS A 572 14.24 17.80 8.44
N ALA A 573 13.01 17.31 8.60
CA ALA A 573 12.17 17.66 9.75
C ALA A 573 12.79 17.30 11.12
N GLY A 574 13.48 16.17 11.22
CA GLY A 574 14.22 15.72 12.40
C GLY A 574 15.69 16.15 12.46
N ASN A 575 16.23 16.83 11.44
CA ASN A 575 17.60 17.36 11.42
C ASN A 575 17.69 18.65 10.60
N SER A 576 17.45 19.80 11.24
CA SER A 576 17.47 21.11 10.60
C SER A 576 18.85 21.57 10.09
N SER A 577 19.94 20.87 10.46
CA SER A 577 21.28 21.11 9.88
C SER A 577 21.47 20.42 8.51
N ALA A 578 20.58 19.50 8.14
CA ALA A 578 20.64 18.75 6.90
C ALA A 578 19.51 19.15 5.94
N ILE A 579 19.77 19.11 4.63
CA ILE A 579 18.74 19.22 3.60
C ILE A 579 18.16 17.85 3.20
N CYS A 580 16.86 17.85 2.90
CA CYS A 580 16.05 16.72 2.48
C CYS A 580 15.15 17.13 1.29
N GLY A 581 15.80 17.60 0.21
CA GLY A 581 15.19 17.81 -1.09
C GLY A 581 14.45 19.13 -1.29
N GLY A 582 13.57 19.13 -2.29
CA GLY A 582 12.80 20.27 -2.76
C GLY A 582 11.67 19.84 -3.68
N GLN A 583 10.97 20.78 -4.31
CA GLN A 583 9.79 20.46 -5.12
C GLN A 583 10.16 19.66 -6.38
N SER A 584 9.85 18.36 -6.38
CA SER A 584 10.31 17.38 -7.39
C SER A 584 11.83 17.31 -7.48
N ARG A 585 12.50 17.35 -6.33
CA ARG A 585 13.96 17.36 -6.19
C ARG A 585 14.43 16.50 -5.03
N LEU A 586 15.23 15.49 -5.33
CA LEU A 586 15.82 14.58 -4.34
C LEU A 586 17.22 15.07 -3.95
N THR A 587 17.47 15.24 -2.64
CA THR A 587 18.83 15.21 -2.10
C THR A 587 19.28 13.76 -2.14
N THR A 588 20.18 13.37 -3.06
CA THR A 588 20.51 11.95 -3.31
C THR A 588 21.81 11.47 -2.67
N TYR A 589 21.83 10.20 -2.28
CA TYR A 589 22.98 9.50 -1.71
C TYR A 589 23.10 8.11 -2.33
N PHE A 590 24.32 7.65 -2.61
CA PHE A 590 24.60 6.29 -3.09
C PHE A 590 25.48 5.53 -2.11
N TRP A 591 25.29 4.21 -2.03
CA TRP A 591 26.17 3.32 -1.30
C TRP A 591 27.49 3.12 -2.05
N THR A 592 28.60 3.26 -1.34
CA THR A 592 29.98 3.23 -1.88
C THR A 592 30.89 2.18 -1.22
N GLY A 593 30.37 1.42 -0.27
CA GLY A 593 31.09 0.36 0.45
C GLY A 593 31.12 -0.98 -0.29
N ALA A 594 31.20 -2.07 0.48
CA ALA A 594 31.00 -3.42 -0.04
C ALA A 594 29.60 -3.53 -0.70
N PRO A 595 29.46 -3.99 -1.95
CA PRO A 595 28.17 -3.99 -2.66
C PRO A 595 27.06 -4.74 -1.90
N LEU A 596 25.90 -4.09 -1.75
CA LEU A 596 24.72 -4.67 -1.09
C LEU A 596 24.13 -5.86 -1.87
N TYR A 597 24.40 -5.91 -3.17
CA TYR A 597 24.10 -7.02 -4.07
C TYR A 597 25.12 -7.05 -5.22
N SER A 598 25.19 -8.18 -5.92
CA SER A 598 25.98 -8.34 -7.15
C SER A 598 25.31 -9.40 -8.02
N TRP A 599 24.93 -9.04 -9.25
CA TRP A 599 24.27 -9.94 -10.19
C TRP A 599 25.18 -10.27 -11.38
N ASP A 600 25.28 -11.55 -11.73
CA ASP A 600 26.01 -12.01 -12.92
C ASP A 600 25.13 -11.87 -14.18
N PHE A 601 25.64 -11.26 -15.26
CA PHE A 601 24.93 -11.09 -16.55
C PHE A 601 25.65 -11.80 -17.73
N PRO A 602 25.80 -13.14 -17.69
CA PRO A 602 26.52 -13.88 -18.74
C PRO A 602 25.93 -13.71 -20.13
N GLN A 603 26.80 -13.62 -21.14
CA GLN A 603 26.44 -13.56 -22.57
C GLN A 603 26.96 -14.81 -23.32
N ASP A 604 27.07 -15.93 -22.59
CA ASP A 604 27.55 -17.23 -23.06
C ASP A 604 26.71 -18.36 -22.43
N TYR A 605 27.14 -19.61 -22.54
CA TYR A 605 26.43 -20.79 -22.03
C TYR A 605 25.99 -20.70 -20.56
N ARG A 606 26.63 -19.83 -19.74
CA ARG A 606 26.27 -19.57 -18.34
C ARG A 606 24.91 -18.87 -18.17
N ALA A 607 24.34 -18.32 -19.23
CA ALA A 607 22.97 -17.80 -19.23
C ALA A 607 21.89 -18.91 -19.32
N GLY A 608 22.26 -20.14 -19.68
CA GLY A 608 21.29 -21.14 -20.13
C GLY A 608 20.70 -20.79 -21.50
N GLU A 609 19.64 -21.48 -21.91
CA GLU A 609 18.94 -21.26 -23.17
C GLU A 609 17.45 -21.63 -23.03
N TYR A 610 16.54 -20.82 -23.59
CA TYR A 610 15.15 -21.23 -23.81
C TYR A 610 15.03 -21.92 -25.17
N GLN A 611 14.45 -23.12 -25.19
CA GLN A 611 14.16 -23.88 -26.40
C GLN A 611 12.68 -24.26 -26.45
N PHE A 612 12.03 -24.07 -27.59
CA PHE A 612 10.69 -24.62 -27.84
C PHE A 612 10.74 -26.16 -27.86
N LEU A 613 9.81 -26.80 -27.14
CA LEU A 613 9.74 -28.26 -27.03
C LEU A 613 8.67 -28.85 -27.95
N VAL A 614 7.41 -28.41 -27.80
CA VAL A 614 6.25 -28.93 -28.53
C VAL A 614 5.06 -27.98 -28.42
N ASP A 615 4.18 -27.95 -29.43
CA ASP A 615 2.87 -27.31 -29.31
C ASP A 615 1.97 -28.16 -28.40
N GLY A 616 1.46 -27.57 -27.32
CA GLY A 616 0.55 -28.24 -26.40
C GLY A 616 -0.86 -28.41 -26.95
N VAL A 617 -1.61 -29.31 -26.32
CA VAL A 617 -3.00 -29.66 -26.68
C VAL A 617 -4.04 -29.04 -25.75
N ASN A 618 -3.59 -28.36 -24.68
CA ASN A 618 -4.36 -27.57 -23.73
C ASN A 618 -3.42 -26.54 -23.07
N ILE A 619 -3.95 -25.72 -22.15
CA ILE A 619 -3.15 -24.87 -21.26
C ILE A 619 -3.05 -25.57 -19.91
N PRO A 620 -1.94 -26.24 -19.54
CA PRO A 620 -1.84 -26.92 -18.26
C PRO A 620 -1.73 -25.93 -17.11
N LEU A 621 -2.62 -26.07 -16.13
CA LEU A 621 -2.64 -25.33 -14.86
C LEU A 621 -2.05 -26.17 -13.71
N ILE A 622 -1.85 -27.47 -13.94
CA ILE A 622 -1.05 -28.36 -13.10
C ILE A 622 -0.15 -29.22 -14.00
N THR A 623 1.14 -29.20 -13.73
CA THR A 623 2.19 -29.89 -14.50
C THR A 623 3.06 -30.74 -13.57
N GLN A 624 3.17 -32.05 -13.84
CA GLN A 624 3.86 -33.00 -12.94
C GLN A 624 4.53 -34.14 -13.73
N GLU A 625 5.83 -34.37 -13.53
CA GLU A 625 6.50 -35.56 -14.10
C GLU A 625 6.07 -36.83 -13.35
N THR A 626 5.86 -37.92 -14.09
CA THR A 626 5.51 -39.24 -13.57
C THR A 626 6.76 -40.09 -13.36
N ILE A 627 6.66 -41.12 -12.51
CA ILE A 627 7.79 -42.04 -12.28
C ILE A 627 8.23 -42.83 -13.53
N THR A 628 7.50 -42.74 -14.66
CA THR A 628 7.85 -43.35 -15.95
C THR A 628 8.63 -42.41 -16.89
N GLY A 629 8.86 -41.15 -16.50
CA GLY A 629 9.51 -40.13 -17.35
C GLY A 629 8.59 -39.51 -18.40
N LYS A 630 7.29 -39.46 -18.11
CA LYS A 630 6.27 -38.74 -18.89
C LYS A 630 5.71 -37.60 -18.06
N VAL A 631 5.12 -36.60 -18.68
CA VAL A 631 4.55 -35.45 -17.96
C VAL A 631 3.03 -35.49 -18.04
N SER A 632 2.35 -35.34 -16.90
CA SER A 632 0.90 -35.09 -16.88
C SER A 632 0.64 -33.59 -16.91
N PHE A 633 -0.32 -33.20 -17.74
CA PHE A 633 -0.82 -31.85 -17.94
C PHE A 633 -2.31 -31.85 -17.61
N LEU A 634 -2.74 -31.06 -16.63
CA LEU A 634 -4.14 -30.95 -16.22
C LEU A 634 -4.63 -29.52 -16.44
N SER A 635 -5.86 -29.35 -16.92
CA SER A 635 -6.53 -28.05 -17.03
C SER A 635 -8.02 -28.14 -16.72
N LYS A 636 -8.72 -27.00 -16.82
CA LYS A 636 -10.17 -26.79 -16.66
C LYS A 636 -10.97 -27.99 -17.23
N TYR A 637 -12.03 -28.43 -16.56
CA TYR A 637 -12.95 -29.45 -17.09
C TYR A 637 -14.42 -29.07 -16.93
N GLY A 638 -15.13 -28.99 -18.06
CA GLY A 638 -16.52 -28.52 -18.11
C GLY A 638 -16.67 -27.00 -18.04
N THR A 639 -15.58 -26.27 -17.76
CA THR A 639 -15.49 -24.82 -17.69
C THR A 639 -14.53 -24.29 -18.76
N GLY A 640 -14.79 -23.09 -19.30
CA GLY A 640 -13.97 -22.46 -20.33
C GLY A 640 -14.13 -23.01 -21.77
N PRO A 641 -13.41 -22.43 -22.74
CA PRO A 641 -13.33 -22.89 -24.13
C PRO A 641 -12.82 -24.33 -24.25
N GLY A 642 -13.43 -25.14 -25.13
CA GLY A 642 -13.12 -26.57 -25.24
C GLY A 642 -11.65 -26.89 -25.58
N ASN A 643 -10.93 -25.98 -26.23
CA ASN A 643 -9.49 -26.06 -26.52
C ASN A 643 -8.59 -25.88 -25.27
N GLU A 644 -9.06 -25.22 -24.22
CA GLU A 644 -8.31 -25.12 -22.95
C GLU A 644 -8.44 -26.40 -22.10
N THR A 645 -9.48 -27.21 -22.32
CA THR A 645 -9.93 -28.19 -21.32
C THR A 645 -9.23 -29.56 -21.34
N GLY A 646 -9.30 -30.24 -20.19
CA GLY A 646 -9.00 -31.66 -20.05
C GLY A 646 -7.62 -32.00 -19.51
N ALA A 647 -7.31 -33.29 -19.51
CA ALA A 647 -6.08 -33.86 -18.96
C ALA A 647 -5.32 -34.67 -20.03
N TYR A 648 -4.00 -34.64 -20.00
CA TYR A 648 -3.15 -35.28 -21.02
C TYR A 648 -1.84 -35.84 -20.43
N GLU A 649 -1.30 -36.88 -21.06
CA GLU A 649 0.05 -37.45 -20.84
C GLU A 649 0.94 -37.10 -22.04
N LEU A 650 2.04 -36.38 -21.81
CA LEU A 650 3.09 -36.11 -22.80
C LEU A 650 4.22 -37.15 -22.68
N ASP A 651 4.46 -37.90 -23.75
CA ASP A 651 5.64 -38.77 -23.87
C ASP A 651 6.82 -37.98 -24.44
N LEU A 652 7.74 -37.56 -23.57
CA LEU A 652 8.90 -36.73 -23.92
C LEU A 652 9.86 -37.34 -24.94
N SER A 653 9.80 -38.67 -25.18
CA SER A 653 10.68 -39.35 -26.14
C SER A 653 10.14 -39.39 -27.56
N THR A 654 8.85 -39.09 -27.73
CA THR A 654 8.15 -39.04 -29.04
C THR A 654 7.49 -37.70 -29.30
N LEU A 655 7.38 -36.83 -28.28
CA LEU A 655 6.66 -35.56 -28.29
C LEU A 655 5.19 -35.71 -28.71
N THR A 656 4.57 -36.81 -28.29
CA THR A 656 3.14 -37.10 -28.53
C THR A 656 2.33 -37.05 -27.25
N PHE A 657 1.13 -36.47 -27.34
CA PHE A 657 0.15 -36.44 -26.27
C PHE A 657 -0.83 -37.61 -26.34
N ARG A 658 -1.24 -38.10 -25.16
CA ARG A 658 -2.34 -39.04 -24.96
C ARG A 658 -3.39 -38.40 -24.06
N THR A 659 -4.64 -38.32 -24.49
CA THR A 659 -5.75 -37.82 -23.67
C THR A 659 -5.98 -38.71 -22.43
N LEU A 660 -6.31 -38.05 -21.32
CA LEU A 660 -6.78 -38.61 -20.06
C LEU A 660 -8.17 -38.00 -19.74
N HIS A 661 -8.99 -38.71 -18.98
CA HIS A 661 -10.39 -38.38 -18.73
C HIS A 661 -10.64 -38.12 -17.24
N ILE A 662 -10.75 -36.84 -16.89
CA ILE A 662 -11.26 -36.36 -15.59
C ILE A 662 -12.78 -36.14 -15.67
N LYS A 663 -13.45 -36.08 -14.51
CA LYS A 663 -14.92 -35.98 -14.37
C LYS A 663 -15.39 -34.74 -13.60
N THR A 664 -14.53 -34.20 -12.74
CA THR A 664 -14.76 -32.97 -11.97
C THR A 664 -13.62 -32.00 -12.20
N ASP A 665 -13.87 -30.70 -12.03
CA ASP A 665 -12.96 -29.66 -12.47
C ASP A 665 -11.72 -29.53 -11.57
N ILE A 666 -10.53 -29.73 -12.13
CA ILE A 666 -9.25 -29.64 -11.42
C ILE A 666 -8.78 -28.20 -11.22
N PHE A 667 -9.43 -27.22 -11.87
CA PHE A 667 -9.01 -25.84 -11.79
C PHE A 667 -8.87 -25.40 -10.32
N CYS A 668 -7.73 -24.79 -9.97
CA CYS A 668 -7.38 -24.35 -8.61
C CYS A 668 -7.17 -25.47 -7.57
N ALA A 669 -6.90 -26.71 -7.99
CA ALA A 669 -6.57 -27.83 -7.10
C ALA A 669 -5.07 -27.89 -6.70
N ALA A 670 -4.73 -28.76 -5.75
CA ALA A 670 -3.35 -29.12 -5.40
C ALA A 670 -2.90 -30.44 -6.06
N GLY A 671 -1.58 -30.70 -6.08
CA GLY A 671 -1.01 -31.95 -6.60
C GLY A 671 0.15 -32.49 -5.75
N VAL A 672 0.27 -33.81 -5.60
CA VAL A 672 1.43 -34.50 -5.00
C VAL A 672 1.72 -35.86 -5.66
N THR A 673 2.93 -36.39 -5.48
CA THR A 673 3.26 -37.78 -5.85
C THR A 673 3.18 -38.68 -4.61
N LEU A 674 2.43 -39.77 -4.67
CA LEU A 674 2.19 -40.67 -3.54
C LEU A 674 3.36 -41.66 -3.31
N PRO A 675 3.73 -41.96 -2.04
CA PRO A 675 4.76 -42.95 -1.67
C PRO A 675 4.53 -44.41 -2.09
N ASP A 676 3.42 -44.80 -2.71
CA ASP A 676 3.23 -46.19 -3.16
C ASP A 676 4.13 -46.58 -4.35
N LYS A 677 4.34 -47.88 -4.58
CA LYS A 677 5.17 -48.37 -5.71
C LYS A 677 4.61 -48.01 -7.08
N GLY A 678 3.34 -47.62 -7.18
CA GLY A 678 2.76 -47.12 -8.42
C GLY A 678 3.19 -45.71 -8.77
N GLY A 679 3.77 -44.95 -7.82
CA GLY A 679 4.09 -43.53 -8.00
C GLY A 679 2.88 -42.72 -8.43
N ARG A 680 1.71 -43.05 -7.86
CA ARG A 680 0.44 -42.45 -8.24
C ARG A 680 0.47 -40.95 -7.98
N GLN A 681 -0.10 -40.18 -8.88
CA GLN A 681 -0.30 -38.75 -8.69
C GLN A 681 -1.67 -38.55 -8.02
N LEU A 682 -1.72 -37.72 -6.98
CA LEU A 682 -2.94 -37.33 -6.29
C LEU A 682 -3.21 -35.86 -6.58
N ASN A 683 -4.45 -35.56 -6.94
CA ASN A 683 -4.94 -34.20 -7.15
C ASN A 683 -6.18 -33.96 -6.27
N VAL A 684 -6.24 -32.83 -5.56
CA VAL A 684 -7.26 -32.55 -4.53
C VAL A 684 -7.76 -31.11 -4.55
N GLY A 685 -9.05 -30.92 -4.35
CA GLY A 685 -9.73 -29.62 -4.54
C GLY A 685 -10.17 -29.40 -5.98
N GLY A 686 -10.67 -28.21 -6.30
CA GLY A 686 -11.18 -27.88 -7.64
C GLY A 686 -12.09 -26.66 -7.65
N TRP A 687 -12.70 -26.35 -8.82
CA TRP A 687 -13.41 -25.10 -9.08
C TRP A 687 -14.65 -24.84 -8.18
N ALA A 688 -15.70 -25.65 -8.34
CA ALA A 688 -17.00 -25.44 -7.70
C ALA A 688 -17.78 -26.76 -7.51
N GLY A 689 -18.70 -26.77 -6.54
CA GLY A 689 -19.56 -27.92 -6.22
C GLY A 689 -18.75 -29.17 -5.85
N ASP A 690 -19.15 -30.34 -6.36
CA ASP A 690 -18.43 -31.61 -6.22
C ASP A 690 -16.92 -31.50 -6.51
N SER A 691 -16.52 -30.56 -7.38
CA SER A 691 -15.12 -30.37 -7.76
C SER A 691 -14.25 -29.85 -6.61
N THR A 692 -14.77 -29.02 -5.71
CA THR A 692 -14.01 -28.51 -4.54
C THR A 692 -13.78 -29.63 -3.52
N TYR A 693 -14.64 -30.64 -3.50
CA TYR A 693 -14.48 -31.88 -2.74
C TYR A 693 -13.70 -32.97 -3.51
N GLY A 694 -13.23 -32.66 -4.72
CA GLY A 694 -12.63 -33.62 -5.64
C GLY A 694 -11.33 -34.23 -5.11
N THR A 695 -11.24 -35.55 -5.21
CA THR A 695 -10.04 -36.33 -4.88
C THR A 695 -9.79 -37.32 -6.01
N ARG A 696 -8.78 -37.02 -6.83
CA ARG A 696 -8.52 -37.69 -8.12
C ARG A 696 -7.16 -38.37 -8.07
N ILE A 697 -7.07 -39.61 -8.54
CA ILE A 697 -5.84 -40.41 -8.48
C ILE A 697 -5.49 -40.93 -9.88
N TYR A 698 -4.26 -40.68 -10.33
CA TYR A 698 -3.72 -41.23 -11.58
C TYR A 698 -2.59 -42.21 -11.29
N TRP A 699 -2.67 -43.40 -11.88
CA TRP A 699 -1.61 -44.40 -11.80
C TRP A 699 -0.83 -44.49 -13.12
N PRO A 700 0.37 -43.90 -13.22
CA PRO A 700 1.14 -43.92 -14.47
C PRO A 700 1.56 -45.34 -14.88
N ASN A 701 1.73 -45.55 -16.18
CA ASN A 701 2.32 -46.76 -16.76
C ASN A 701 2.95 -46.49 -18.15
N GLY A 702 3.30 -47.57 -18.85
CA GLY A 702 4.07 -47.50 -20.10
C GLY A 702 5.55 -47.24 -19.83
N SER A 703 6.24 -46.78 -20.87
CA SER A 703 7.66 -46.43 -20.87
C SER A 703 7.89 -45.38 -21.97
N PRO A 704 9.08 -44.76 -22.09
CA PRO A 704 9.41 -43.93 -23.24
C PRO A 704 9.07 -44.64 -24.57
N GLY A 705 8.25 -43.99 -25.41
CA GLY A 705 7.82 -44.49 -26.72
C GLY A 705 6.71 -45.54 -26.67
N VAL A 706 6.18 -45.85 -25.47
CA VAL A 706 5.08 -46.81 -25.27
C VAL A 706 3.96 -46.09 -24.50
N PRO A 707 2.82 -45.76 -25.16
CA PRO A 707 1.72 -45.04 -24.53
C PRO A 707 1.26 -45.67 -23.21
N GLY A 708 0.88 -44.84 -22.24
CA GLY A 708 0.15 -45.30 -21.07
C GLY A 708 -1.20 -45.90 -21.46
N THR A 709 -1.75 -46.73 -20.58
CA THR A 709 -3.04 -47.41 -20.76
C THR A 709 -3.96 -47.23 -19.54
N ARG A 710 -3.58 -46.34 -18.62
CA ARG A 710 -4.30 -45.99 -17.40
C ARG A 710 -4.76 -44.55 -17.48
N ASP A 711 -5.72 -44.22 -16.62
CA ASP A 711 -6.43 -42.95 -16.64
C ASP A 711 -6.67 -42.42 -15.23
N TRP A 712 -7.20 -41.21 -15.09
CA TRP A 712 -7.63 -40.66 -13.80
C TRP A 712 -8.79 -41.48 -13.22
N GLN A 713 -8.76 -41.66 -11.91
CA GLN A 713 -9.79 -42.34 -11.14
C GLN A 713 -10.33 -41.38 -10.08
N GLU A 714 -11.64 -41.15 -10.14
CA GLU A 714 -12.38 -40.28 -9.23
C GLU A 714 -13.84 -40.72 -9.15
N ASN A 715 -14.42 -40.61 -7.95
CA ASN A 715 -15.86 -40.67 -7.70
C ASN A 715 -16.10 -40.04 -6.32
N VAL A 716 -16.63 -38.82 -6.27
CA VAL A 716 -16.86 -38.06 -5.02
C VAL A 716 -17.81 -38.76 -4.04
N ASN A 717 -18.64 -39.70 -4.53
CA ASN A 717 -19.55 -40.51 -3.69
C ASN A 717 -18.83 -41.69 -3.00
N VAL A 718 -17.56 -41.95 -3.33
CA VAL A 718 -16.73 -43.05 -2.81
C VAL A 718 -15.45 -42.52 -2.16
N LEU A 719 -14.86 -41.46 -2.71
CA LEU A 719 -13.75 -40.73 -2.12
C LEU A 719 -13.85 -39.22 -2.44
N SER A 720 -13.87 -38.41 -1.40
CA SER A 720 -13.85 -36.95 -1.44
C SER A 720 -12.94 -36.38 -0.35
N LEU A 721 -12.66 -35.08 -0.43
CA LEU A 721 -12.25 -34.29 0.74
C LEU A 721 -13.39 -34.19 1.77
N GLN A 722 -13.04 -33.86 3.01
CA GLN A 722 -14.00 -33.64 4.09
C GLN A 722 -14.45 -32.18 4.18
N ALA A 723 -13.67 -31.23 3.65
CA ALA A 723 -14.10 -29.87 3.34
C ALA A 723 -13.85 -29.56 1.85
N GLY A 724 -14.70 -28.73 1.25
CA GLY A 724 -14.51 -28.25 -0.12
C GLY A 724 -13.34 -27.25 -0.16
N ARG A 725 -12.44 -27.37 -1.14
CA ARG A 725 -11.23 -26.55 -1.25
C ARG A 725 -10.93 -26.07 -2.68
N TRP A 726 -10.72 -24.77 -2.80
CA TRP A 726 -10.18 -24.03 -3.95
C TRP A 726 -8.88 -23.35 -3.48
N TYR A 727 -7.77 -23.50 -4.21
CA TYR A 727 -6.40 -23.15 -3.77
C TYR A 727 -5.91 -23.76 -2.42
N PRO A 728 -6.13 -25.05 -2.12
CA PRO A 728 -5.46 -25.71 -0.99
C PRO A 728 -3.98 -25.99 -1.27
N SER A 729 -3.17 -26.18 -0.24
CA SER A 729 -1.86 -26.86 -0.37
C SER A 729 -1.93 -28.31 0.07
N ALA A 730 -1.13 -29.18 -0.55
CA ALA A 730 -1.03 -30.61 -0.21
C ALA A 730 0.43 -31.05 0.01
N MET A 731 0.67 -31.97 0.95
CA MET A 731 2.00 -32.48 1.29
C MET A 731 1.96 -33.92 1.82
N VAL A 732 2.88 -34.78 1.36
CA VAL A 732 3.13 -36.08 1.99
C VAL A 732 3.91 -35.89 3.30
N MET A 733 3.32 -36.32 4.41
CA MET A 733 3.85 -36.21 5.76
C MET A 733 4.90 -37.29 6.08
N ALA A 734 5.62 -37.11 7.19
CA ALA A 734 6.61 -38.05 7.72
C ALA A 734 6.10 -39.50 7.92
N ASN A 735 4.80 -39.67 8.20
CA ASN A 735 4.13 -40.96 8.37
C ASN A 735 3.57 -41.56 7.06
N GLY A 736 3.73 -40.89 5.92
CA GLY A 736 3.22 -41.31 4.61
C GLY A 736 1.75 -40.98 4.32
N SER A 737 1.02 -40.35 5.25
CA SER A 737 -0.30 -39.75 4.94
C SER A 737 -0.14 -38.40 4.22
N VAL A 738 -1.19 -37.90 3.58
CA VAL A 738 -1.21 -36.59 2.92
C VAL A 738 -1.96 -35.59 3.79
N MET A 739 -1.31 -34.47 4.11
CA MET A 739 -1.95 -33.30 4.70
C MET A 739 -2.50 -32.41 3.59
N VAL A 740 -3.75 -31.95 3.73
CA VAL A 740 -4.37 -30.93 2.88
C VAL A 740 -4.77 -29.75 3.78
N ILE A 741 -4.45 -28.52 3.38
CA ILE A 741 -4.55 -27.33 4.24
C ILE A 741 -5.04 -26.10 3.45
N GLY A 742 -5.88 -25.30 4.12
CA GLY A 742 -6.36 -24.02 3.58
C GLY A 742 -7.23 -24.19 2.34
N GLY A 743 -7.23 -23.15 1.51
CA GLY A 743 -8.18 -22.95 0.42
C GLY A 743 -9.43 -22.16 0.86
N SER A 744 -10.32 -21.87 -0.07
CA SER A 744 -11.70 -21.39 0.14
C SER A 744 -12.72 -22.47 -0.28
N ILE A 745 -14.00 -22.32 0.05
CA ILE A 745 -15.04 -23.31 -0.33
C ILE A 745 -15.41 -23.28 -1.82
N GLY A 746 -14.94 -22.26 -2.55
CA GLY A 746 -15.15 -22.02 -3.98
C GLY A 746 -14.44 -20.73 -4.44
N ALA A 747 -14.55 -20.42 -5.73
CA ALA A 747 -13.91 -19.25 -6.32
C ALA A 747 -14.38 -17.91 -5.71
N ASN A 748 -13.44 -17.15 -5.15
CA ASN A 748 -13.67 -15.91 -4.40
C ASN A 748 -14.66 -16.03 -3.22
N ASP A 749 -14.91 -17.26 -2.75
CA ASP A 749 -15.86 -17.58 -1.68
C ASP A 749 -15.17 -17.54 -0.30
N ALA A 750 -15.92 -17.84 0.77
CA ALA A 750 -15.43 -17.91 2.14
C ALA A 750 -14.27 -18.91 2.32
N ALA A 751 -13.39 -18.59 3.27
CA ALA A 751 -12.24 -19.42 3.62
C ALA A 751 -12.64 -20.86 3.99
N THR A 752 -11.74 -21.81 3.75
CA THR A 752 -11.71 -23.15 4.37
C THR A 752 -10.54 -23.20 5.35
N PRO A 753 -10.64 -22.54 6.52
CA PRO A 753 -9.54 -22.36 7.46
C PRO A 753 -9.30 -23.63 8.29
N SER A 754 -8.90 -24.71 7.63
CA SER A 754 -8.74 -26.02 8.27
C SER A 754 -7.65 -26.89 7.65
N ILE A 755 -7.21 -27.89 8.43
CA ILE A 755 -6.35 -28.99 8.02
C ILE A 755 -7.17 -30.29 7.99
N GLU A 756 -7.00 -31.11 6.96
CA GLU A 756 -7.49 -32.49 6.92
C GLU A 756 -6.42 -33.47 6.43
N ILE A 757 -6.58 -34.76 6.76
CA ILE A 757 -5.62 -35.82 6.47
C ILE A 757 -6.26 -36.88 5.57
N LEU A 758 -5.55 -37.27 4.53
CA LEU A 758 -5.88 -38.38 3.64
C LEU A 758 -4.88 -39.54 3.84
N PRO A 759 -5.31 -40.80 4.02
CA PRO A 759 -6.70 -41.28 4.13
C PRO A 759 -7.46 -40.69 5.33
N TYR A 760 -8.77 -40.52 5.18
CA TYR A 760 -9.65 -39.99 6.25
C TYR A 760 -9.49 -40.80 7.54
N THR A 761 -9.13 -40.10 8.61
CA THR A 761 -8.77 -40.66 9.93
C THR A 761 -9.98 -40.95 10.84
N GLY A 762 -11.19 -40.61 10.41
CA GLY A 762 -12.39 -40.64 11.27
C GLY A 762 -12.60 -39.38 12.11
N THR A 763 -11.81 -38.33 11.90
CA THR A 763 -11.89 -37.03 12.60
C THR A 763 -12.18 -35.91 11.61
N ALA A 764 -13.11 -35.01 11.93
CA ALA A 764 -13.43 -33.85 11.09
C ALA A 764 -12.21 -32.92 10.89
N PRO A 765 -12.18 -32.10 9.80
CA PRO A 765 -11.14 -31.11 9.57
C PRO A 765 -10.92 -30.19 10.77
N LEU A 766 -9.65 -29.95 11.11
CA LEU A 766 -9.26 -29.18 12.28
C LEU A 766 -9.13 -27.70 11.93
N TYR A 767 -9.95 -26.86 12.56
CA TYR A 767 -10.01 -25.41 12.35
C TYR A 767 -8.72 -24.68 12.78
N MET A 768 -8.34 -23.65 12.02
CA MET A 768 -7.14 -22.83 12.17
C MET A 768 -7.50 -21.34 12.14
N ASP A 769 -7.56 -20.69 13.31
CA ASP A 769 -7.91 -19.26 13.47
C ASP A 769 -7.08 -18.32 12.59
N TRP A 770 -5.82 -18.68 12.36
CA TRP A 770 -4.86 -17.93 11.60
C TRP A 770 -5.04 -18.06 10.08
N LEU A 771 -5.68 -19.13 9.59
CA LEU A 771 -6.14 -19.23 8.21
C LEU A 771 -7.47 -18.48 7.98
N ASP A 772 -8.26 -18.26 9.03
CA ASP A 772 -9.49 -17.48 8.92
C ASP A 772 -9.14 -15.98 8.85
N ARG A 773 -8.36 -15.50 9.83
CA ARG A 773 -7.94 -14.09 9.96
C ARG A 773 -7.13 -13.53 8.79
N THR A 774 -6.44 -14.37 8.00
CA THR A 774 -5.52 -13.92 6.93
C THR A 774 -6.04 -14.21 5.51
N HIS A 775 -7.29 -14.63 5.37
CA HIS A 775 -7.96 -14.78 4.07
C HIS A 775 -8.24 -13.38 3.45
N PRO A 776 -8.10 -13.19 2.13
CA PRO A 776 -7.74 -14.17 1.09
C PRO A 776 -6.23 -14.35 0.87
N ASN A 777 -5.37 -13.64 1.60
CA ASN A 777 -3.92 -13.54 1.33
C ASN A 777 -3.09 -14.79 1.69
N ASN A 778 -3.74 -15.91 1.99
CA ASN A 778 -3.16 -17.12 2.58
C ASN A 778 -3.42 -18.41 1.79
N LEU A 779 -4.01 -18.28 0.60
CA LEU A 779 -4.34 -19.39 -0.28
C LEU A 779 -3.04 -19.94 -0.92
N TYR A 780 -2.99 -21.25 -1.19
CA TYR A 780 -1.74 -22.00 -1.38
C TYR A 780 -0.64 -21.70 -0.32
N PRO A 781 -0.85 -22.02 0.96
CA PRO A 781 0.16 -21.82 2.00
C PRO A 781 1.37 -22.74 1.78
N PHE A 782 2.60 -22.23 1.86
CA PHE A 782 3.80 -23.04 1.63
C PHE A 782 4.11 -23.92 2.85
N ILE A 783 4.24 -25.23 2.63
CA ILE A 783 4.33 -26.23 3.69
C ILE A 783 5.50 -27.20 3.51
N CYS A 784 6.19 -27.54 4.60
CA CYS A 784 7.18 -28.63 4.59
C CYS A 784 7.36 -29.32 5.96
N VAL A 785 7.73 -30.61 5.94
CA VAL A 785 8.21 -31.32 7.13
C VAL A 785 9.65 -30.87 7.42
N LEU A 786 9.91 -30.38 8.62
CA LEU A 786 11.23 -29.96 9.09
C LEU A 786 12.03 -31.15 9.65
N PRO A 787 13.37 -31.15 9.60
CA PRO A 787 14.23 -32.21 10.14
C PRO A 787 13.95 -32.62 11.60
N GLY A 788 13.64 -31.67 12.49
CA GLY A 788 13.24 -31.94 13.88
C GLY A 788 11.84 -32.54 14.04
N GLY A 789 11.04 -32.59 12.97
CA GLY A 789 9.74 -33.24 12.90
C GLY A 789 8.53 -32.31 12.91
N GLY A 790 8.72 -31.02 13.19
CA GLY A 790 7.66 -30.01 13.06
C GLY A 790 7.24 -29.78 11.60
N ILE A 791 6.05 -29.21 11.38
CA ILE A 791 5.58 -28.81 10.05
C ILE A 791 5.70 -27.29 9.93
N PHE A 792 6.54 -26.80 9.02
CA PHE A 792 6.58 -25.37 8.67
C PHE A 792 5.35 -25.01 7.84
N VAL A 793 4.77 -23.84 8.11
CA VAL A 793 3.73 -23.20 7.29
C VAL A 793 4.06 -21.71 7.13
N GLN A 794 4.10 -21.23 5.88
CA GLN A 794 4.07 -19.81 5.50
C GLN A 794 2.73 -19.48 4.86
N TYR A 795 2.19 -18.30 5.14
CA TYR A 795 0.99 -17.75 4.50
C TYR A 795 0.99 -16.22 4.66
N TRP A 796 0.48 -15.47 3.69
CA TRP A 796 0.54 -14.00 3.67
C TRP A 796 1.98 -13.52 3.96
N ASN A 797 2.20 -12.76 5.05
CA ASN A 797 3.52 -12.46 5.61
C ASN A 797 3.79 -13.14 6.97
N GLU A 798 2.95 -14.08 7.41
CA GLU A 798 3.09 -14.84 8.66
C GLU A 798 3.71 -16.23 8.44
N ALA A 799 4.46 -16.72 9.43
CA ALA A 799 5.02 -18.07 9.40
C ALA A 799 5.02 -18.74 10.79
N ARG A 800 4.90 -20.06 10.81
CA ARG A 800 4.88 -20.85 12.05
C ARG A 800 5.34 -22.30 11.84
N ILE A 801 5.58 -22.98 12.96
CA ILE A 801 5.78 -24.43 13.04
C ILE A 801 4.60 -25.03 13.80
N LEU A 802 4.05 -26.11 13.27
CA LEU A 802 3.00 -26.94 13.89
C LEU A 802 3.60 -28.26 14.42
N ASP A 803 2.99 -28.80 15.47
CA ASP A 803 3.22 -30.18 15.90
C ASP A 803 2.65 -31.18 14.87
N PRO A 804 3.36 -32.25 14.47
CA PRO A 804 2.96 -33.13 13.38
C PRO A 804 1.83 -34.12 13.72
N VAL A 805 1.35 -34.16 14.97
CA VAL A 805 0.30 -35.09 15.43
C VAL A 805 -0.99 -34.36 15.81
N THR A 806 -0.86 -33.18 16.41
CA THR A 806 -1.97 -32.36 16.92
C THR A 806 -2.24 -31.10 16.09
N PHE A 807 -1.30 -30.73 15.21
CA PHE A 807 -1.29 -29.47 14.45
C PHE A 807 -1.37 -28.19 15.30
N ALA A 808 -1.17 -28.29 16.61
CA ALA A 808 -1.03 -27.13 17.48
C ALA A 808 0.22 -26.33 17.08
N THR A 809 0.13 -24.99 17.11
CA THR A 809 1.29 -24.13 16.82
C THR A 809 2.33 -24.26 17.94
N THR A 810 3.51 -24.79 17.62
CA THR A 810 4.63 -24.98 18.57
C THR A 810 5.59 -23.80 18.58
N LYS A 811 5.68 -23.05 17.48
CA LYS A 811 6.54 -21.86 17.33
C LYS A 811 5.91 -20.90 16.31
N VAL A 812 5.59 -19.67 16.73
CA VAL A 812 5.38 -18.58 15.76
C VAL A 812 6.76 -18.04 15.36
N LEU A 813 6.96 -17.76 14.08
CA LEU A 813 8.19 -17.21 13.53
C LEU A 813 8.02 -15.70 13.29
N PRO A 814 9.11 -14.92 13.14
CA PRO A 814 8.99 -13.51 12.77
C PRO A 814 8.24 -13.36 11.44
N ASN A 815 7.50 -12.26 11.27
CA ASN A 815 6.85 -11.94 10.00
C ASN A 815 7.90 -11.82 8.89
N THR A 816 7.51 -12.32 7.71
CA THR A 816 8.29 -12.30 6.48
C THR A 816 8.31 -10.87 5.94
N PRO A 817 9.49 -10.25 5.71
CA PRO A 817 9.55 -8.88 5.18
C PRO A 817 8.84 -8.75 3.83
N GLY A 818 8.14 -7.64 3.61
CA GLY A 818 7.47 -7.30 2.35
C GLY A 818 8.32 -6.40 1.44
N ALA A 819 7.79 -5.23 1.12
CA ALA A 819 8.47 -4.13 0.44
C ALA A 819 9.14 -3.19 1.45
N VAL A 820 9.99 -2.27 0.99
CA VAL A 820 10.65 -1.30 1.88
C VAL A 820 9.65 -0.30 2.49
N ASN A 821 8.61 0.08 1.76
CA ASN A 821 7.57 0.99 2.23
C ASN A 821 6.34 0.28 2.86
N ASP A 822 6.21 -1.04 2.68
CA ASP A 822 5.11 -1.85 3.23
C ASP A 822 5.64 -3.21 3.75
N ASP A 823 5.66 -3.36 5.08
CA ASP A 823 6.08 -4.60 5.75
C ASP A 823 5.03 -5.71 5.72
N LYS A 824 3.84 -5.45 5.16
CA LYS A 824 2.75 -6.43 4.98
C LYS A 824 2.77 -7.14 3.63
N GLY A 825 3.66 -6.76 2.72
CA GLY A 825 3.83 -7.42 1.41
C GLY A 825 3.96 -8.94 1.55
N GLY A 826 2.98 -9.65 1.00
CA GLY A 826 2.77 -11.08 1.22
C GLY A 826 3.39 -11.96 0.14
N ARG A 827 3.42 -13.27 0.43
CA ARG A 827 4.16 -14.27 -0.36
C ARG A 827 3.33 -15.40 -0.95
N THR A 828 2.09 -15.59 -0.50
CA THR A 828 1.16 -16.63 -1.01
C THR A 828 -0.01 -15.98 -1.77
N TYR A 829 -0.86 -16.77 -2.45
CA TYR A 829 -1.94 -16.24 -3.30
C TYR A 829 -2.87 -15.28 -2.51
N PRO A 830 -3.35 -14.16 -3.10
CA PRO A 830 -3.08 -13.70 -4.48
C PRO A 830 -1.77 -12.94 -4.63
N LEU A 831 -1.03 -12.67 -3.55
CA LEU A 831 0.21 -11.90 -3.60
C LEU A 831 1.40 -12.71 -4.17
N GLU A 832 1.27 -14.05 -4.21
CA GLU A 832 2.01 -15.06 -5.00
C GLU A 832 3.49 -14.74 -5.35
N GLY A 833 4.38 -15.01 -4.39
CA GLY A 833 5.75 -15.41 -4.70
C GLY A 833 5.84 -16.93 -4.86
N THR A 834 7.06 -17.46 -4.92
CA THR A 834 7.33 -18.91 -4.87
C THR A 834 8.23 -19.26 -3.71
N ALA A 835 8.00 -20.41 -3.07
CA ALA A 835 8.92 -21.00 -2.08
C ALA A 835 9.59 -22.29 -2.57
N VAL A 836 10.84 -22.48 -2.17
CA VAL A 836 11.62 -23.72 -2.31
C VAL A 836 12.39 -24.05 -1.04
N LEU A 837 12.72 -25.32 -0.87
CA LEU A 837 13.54 -25.82 0.23
C LEU A 837 15.01 -25.81 -0.19
N LEU A 838 15.88 -25.12 0.58
CA LEU A 838 17.32 -25.03 0.32
C LEU A 838 18.01 -26.41 0.45
N PRO A 839 19.15 -26.66 -0.23
CA PRO A 839 19.73 -27.99 -0.30
C PRO A 839 20.24 -28.48 1.06
N GLN A 840 19.78 -29.64 1.52
CA GLN A 840 20.38 -30.31 2.66
C GLN A 840 21.41 -31.34 2.19
N LYS A 841 22.57 -31.36 2.83
CA LYS A 841 23.72 -32.19 2.45
C LYS A 841 24.12 -33.12 3.59
N TYR A 842 24.53 -34.34 3.26
CA TYR A 842 25.09 -35.28 4.24
C TYR A 842 26.21 -34.61 5.07
N PRO A 843 26.22 -34.73 6.41
CA PRO A 843 25.46 -35.66 7.24
C PRO A 843 24.04 -35.23 7.64
N TYR A 844 23.50 -34.14 7.07
CA TYR A 844 22.17 -33.59 7.34
C TYR A 844 22.00 -33.06 8.78
N THR A 845 23.08 -32.53 9.36
CA THR A 845 23.12 -31.89 10.68
C THR A 845 22.56 -30.47 10.70
N ASP A 846 22.54 -29.82 9.54
CA ASP A 846 22.25 -28.39 9.43
C ASP A 846 20.73 -28.20 9.30
N PRO A 847 20.14 -27.19 9.96
CA PRO A 847 18.70 -26.95 9.90
C PRO A 847 18.25 -26.72 8.46
N LEU A 848 17.02 -27.16 8.15
CA LEU A 848 16.46 -26.93 6.81
C LEU A 848 16.22 -25.44 6.60
N GLY A 849 16.74 -24.91 5.49
CA GLY A 849 16.46 -23.55 5.04
C GLY A 849 15.25 -23.53 4.10
N VAL A 850 14.42 -22.49 4.25
CA VAL A 850 13.36 -22.14 3.29
C VAL A 850 13.80 -20.87 2.56
N LEU A 851 13.61 -20.83 1.25
CA LEU A 851 13.81 -19.67 0.39
C LEU A 851 12.48 -19.30 -0.25
N ILE A 852 12.14 -18.02 -0.25
CA ILE A 852 10.94 -17.47 -0.89
C ILE A 852 11.37 -16.30 -1.76
N CYS A 853 10.96 -16.26 -3.02
CA CYS A 853 11.27 -15.19 -3.97
C CYS A 853 10.00 -14.60 -4.56
N GLY A 854 9.99 -13.29 -4.80
CA GLY A 854 8.82 -12.59 -5.31
C GLY A 854 7.68 -12.48 -4.29
N GLY A 855 6.55 -11.96 -4.75
CA GLY A 855 5.39 -11.60 -3.93
C GLY A 855 4.81 -10.26 -4.36
N SER A 856 3.90 -9.68 -3.59
CA SER A 856 3.36 -8.33 -3.82
C SER A 856 2.93 -7.63 -2.52
N THR A 857 2.91 -6.29 -2.52
CA THR A 857 2.10 -5.52 -1.56
C THR A 857 0.62 -5.77 -1.76
N GLU A 858 -0.17 -5.60 -0.70
CA GLU A 858 -1.61 -5.42 -0.81
C GLU A 858 -1.94 -4.08 -1.49
N GLY A 859 -3.22 -3.81 -1.76
CA GLY A 859 -3.70 -2.56 -2.38
C GLY A 859 -3.11 -2.33 -3.78
N PRO A 860 -2.16 -1.39 -3.99
CA PRO A 860 -1.57 -1.08 -5.29
C PRO A 860 -0.80 -2.20 -6.02
N GLY A 861 -0.69 -3.43 -5.49
CA GLY A 861 -0.12 -4.55 -6.24
C GLY A 861 1.36 -4.38 -6.62
N ASN A 862 2.18 -3.80 -5.74
CA ASN A 862 3.60 -3.63 -6.03
C ASN A 862 4.34 -4.96 -5.82
N ALA A 863 4.63 -5.65 -6.93
CA ALA A 863 5.41 -6.88 -6.93
C ALA A 863 6.79 -6.68 -6.27
N LEU A 864 7.32 -7.72 -5.62
CA LEU A 864 8.55 -7.61 -4.82
C LEU A 864 9.82 -7.94 -5.63
N ASP A 865 10.85 -7.10 -5.50
CA ASP A 865 12.20 -7.29 -6.07
C ASP A 865 13.18 -7.90 -5.05
N ASN A 866 12.71 -8.83 -4.23
CA ASN A 866 13.56 -9.49 -3.24
C ASN A 866 13.20 -10.96 -2.99
N CYS A 867 14.25 -11.73 -2.68
CA CYS A 867 14.15 -13.05 -2.07
C CYS A 867 14.43 -12.94 -0.57
N VAL A 868 13.76 -13.78 0.22
CA VAL A 868 13.94 -13.90 1.66
C VAL A 868 14.15 -15.37 2.05
N SER A 869 15.07 -15.62 2.97
CA SER A 869 15.40 -16.97 3.44
C SER A 869 15.40 -17.05 4.95
N ILE A 870 14.99 -18.20 5.50
CA ILE A 870 14.94 -18.47 6.95
C ILE A 870 15.34 -19.91 7.24
N TYR A 871 15.87 -20.16 8.44
CA TYR A 871 16.08 -21.49 9.00
C TYR A 871 15.12 -21.67 10.19
N PRO A 872 13.90 -22.23 10.01
CA PRO A 872 12.85 -22.22 11.05
C PRO A 872 13.24 -22.89 12.37
N GLU A 873 14.07 -23.94 12.30
CA GLU A 873 14.57 -24.70 13.44
C GLU A 873 15.82 -24.08 14.11
N ALA A 874 16.31 -22.94 13.62
CA ALA A 874 17.37 -22.21 14.31
C ALA A 874 16.92 -21.78 15.73
N ALA A 875 17.89 -21.66 16.64
CA ALA A 875 17.66 -21.15 18.00
C ALA A 875 17.04 -19.74 17.97
N THR A 876 17.51 -18.90 17.06
CA THR A 876 16.97 -17.58 16.75
C THR A 876 16.71 -17.54 15.24
N PRO A 877 15.48 -17.87 14.77
CA PRO A 877 15.14 -17.77 13.35
C PRO A 877 15.02 -16.31 12.95
N GLU A 878 15.70 -15.93 11.88
CA GLU A 878 15.70 -14.60 11.31
C GLU A 878 15.55 -14.70 9.80
N TRP A 879 14.72 -13.85 9.20
CA TRP A 879 14.68 -13.69 7.75
C TRP A 879 15.94 -12.97 7.27
N LYS A 880 16.58 -13.48 6.22
CA LYS A 880 17.69 -12.86 5.49
C LYS A 880 17.21 -12.52 4.08
N MET A 881 17.14 -11.23 3.79
CA MET A 881 16.76 -10.70 2.48
C MET A 881 17.98 -10.60 1.55
N GLU A 882 17.76 -10.81 0.25
CA GLU A 882 18.67 -10.42 -0.82
C GLU A 882 17.88 -9.90 -2.04
N ARG A 883 18.39 -8.85 -2.70
CA ARG A 883 17.72 -8.20 -3.84
C ARG A 883 17.70 -9.08 -5.08
N MET A 884 16.53 -9.13 -5.72
CA MET A 884 16.28 -9.77 -7.00
C MET A 884 16.37 -8.70 -8.12
N PRO A 885 17.00 -8.98 -9.28
CA PRO A 885 17.20 -7.99 -10.35
C PRO A 885 15.93 -7.59 -11.12
N SER A 886 14.77 -8.17 -10.78
CA SER A 886 13.46 -7.74 -11.29
C SER A 886 12.41 -7.85 -10.17
N LEU A 887 11.36 -7.02 -10.27
CA LEU A 887 10.12 -7.18 -9.51
C LEU A 887 9.42 -8.44 -10.04
N ARG A 888 8.89 -9.33 -9.18
CA ARG A 888 8.22 -10.55 -9.65
C ARG A 888 7.09 -11.01 -8.72
N VAL A 889 5.90 -11.13 -9.30
CA VAL A 889 4.70 -11.82 -8.76
C VAL A 889 4.31 -12.94 -9.74
N MET A 890 3.71 -14.03 -9.27
CA MET A 890 3.45 -15.25 -10.06
C MET A 890 4.72 -15.88 -10.66
N SER A 891 5.81 -15.92 -9.88
CA SER A 891 7.02 -16.64 -10.28
C SER A 891 6.79 -18.16 -10.32
N CYS A 892 7.71 -18.89 -10.94
CA CYS A 892 7.89 -20.33 -10.70
C CYS A 892 9.35 -20.60 -10.33
N MET A 893 9.61 -21.62 -9.50
CA MET A 893 10.98 -22.01 -9.12
C MET A 893 11.21 -23.51 -9.25
N ALA A 894 12.19 -23.92 -10.06
CA ALA A 894 12.52 -25.33 -10.27
C ALA A 894 13.89 -25.66 -9.63
N PRO A 895 13.97 -26.64 -8.70
CA PRO A 895 15.24 -27.08 -8.13
C PRO A 895 16.06 -27.85 -9.17
N LEU A 896 17.37 -27.59 -9.26
CA LEU A 896 18.24 -28.16 -10.30
C LEU A 896 19.18 -29.24 -9.74
N PRO A 897 19.66 -30.21 -10.55
CA PRO A 897 20.48 -31.32 -10.10
C PRO A 897 21.83 -30.93 -9.48
N ASP A 898 22.36 -29.75 -9.77
CA ASP A 898 23.61 -29.25 -9.16
C ASP A 898 23.39 -28.58 -7.80
N GLY A 899 22.14 -28.37 -7.38
CA GLY A 899 21.75 -27.70 -6.15
C GLY A 899 21.46 -26.20 -6.31
N THR A 900 21.52 -25.67 -7.53
CA THR A 900 20.99 -24.34 -7.86
C THR A 900 19.48 -24.40 -8.14
N TYR A 901 18.85 -23.25 -8.35
CA TYR A 901 17.42 -23.14 -8.63
C TYR A 901 17.21 -22.21 -9.83
N LEU A 902 16.32 -22.61 -10.75
CA LEU A 902 15.75 -21.67 -11.72
C LEU A 902 14.66 -20.84 -11.03
N ILE A 903 14.58 -19.56 -11.33
CA ILE A 903 13.40 -18.72 -11.12
C ILE A 903 12.96 -18.22 -12.49
N ALA A 904 11.69 -18.42 -12.84
CA ALA A 904 11.14 -18.07 -14.15
C ALA A 904 9.75 -17.43 -13.99
N ASN A 905 9.18 -16.99 -15.12
CA ASN A 905 7.79 -16.54 -15.25
C ASN A 905 7.41 -15.32 -14.39
N GLY A 906 6.16 -14.89 -14.45
CA GLY A 906 5.57 -13.85 -13.60
C GLY A 906 5.56 -12.45 -14.19
N ALA A 907 5.04 -11.50 -13.41
CA ALA A 907 4.78 -10.11 -13.79
C ALA A 907 5.61 -9.12 -12.95
N HIS A 908 5.95 -7.96 -13.52
CA HIS A 908 6.66 -6.88 -12.82
C HIS A 908 5.73 -6.03 -11.93
N HIS A 909 4.41 -6.14 -12.12
CA HIS A 909 3.40 -5.43 -11.34
C HIS A 909 2.07 -6.20 -11.27
N GLY A 910 1.28 -5.95 -10.23
CA GLY A 910 -0.02 -6.56 -9.99
C GLY A 910 -0.01 -7.71 -8.99
N VAL A 911 -1.04 -8.54 -9.05
CA VAL A 911 -1.23 -9.73 -8.21
C VAL A 911 -1.63 -10.95 -9.06
N ALA A 912 -1.65 -12.13 -8.46
CA ALA A 912 -2.14 -13.35 -9.09
C ALA A 912 -3.67 -13.33 -9.25
N GLY A 913 -4.13 -13.78 -10.41
CA GLY A 913 -5.54 -13.72 -10.83
C GLY A 913 -5.68 -13.31 -12.30
N PHE A 914 -6.84 -13.60 -12.89
CA PHE A 914 -7.16 -13.21 -14.27
C PHE A 914 -7.18 -11.69 -14.43
N GLY A 915 -6.42 -11.17 -15.39
CA GLY A 915 -6.27 -9.73 -15.65
C GLY A 915 -5.55 -8.92 -14.56
N LEU A 916 -5.07 -9.54 -13.48
CA LEU A 916 -4.55 -8.82 -12.31
C LEU A 916 -3.04 -8.55 -12.33
N GLY A 917 -2.30 -9.13 -13.28
CA GLY A 917 -0.85 -8.94 -13.45
C GLY A 917 -0.50 -8.24 -14.76
N SER A 918 0.58 -7.44 -14.77
CA SER A 918 1.02 -6.69 -15.96
C SER A 918 2.54 -6.55 -16.05
N ASP A 919 3.03 -6.26 -17.27
CA ASP A 919 4.45 -6.16 -17.63
C ASP A 919 5.22 -7.49 -17.37
N PRO A 920 5.27 -8.44 -18.33
CA PRO A 920 5.78 -9.79 -18.11
C PRO A 920 7.30 -9.86 -17.90
N ASN A 921 7.74 -10.65 -16.92
CA ASN A 921 9.15 -11.04 -16.75
C ASN A 921 9.57 -12.02 -17.86
N LEU A 922 10.29 -11.54 -18.87
CA LEU A 922 10.80 -12.39 -19.96
C LEU A 922 12.13 -13.10 -19.66
N ASN A 923 12.89 -12.65 -18.66
CA ASN A 923 14.15 -13.28 -18.27
C ASN A 923 13.94 -14.36 -17.19
N ALA A 924 14.72 -15.43 -17.29
CA ALA A 924 14.98 -16.34 -16.18
C ALA A 924 16.02 -15.74 -15.21
N LEU A 925 16.12 -16.33 -14.02
CA LEU A 925 17.18 -16.14 -13.04
C LEU A 925 17.71 -17.50 -12.59
N LEU A 926 19.00 -17.59 -12.28
CA LEU A 926 19.59 -18.76 -11.61
C LEU A 926 20.10 -18.34 -10.22
N TYR A 927 19.59 -19.01 -9.19
CA TYR A 927 19.95 -18.80 -7.79
C TYR A 927 20.92 -19.89 -7.30
N ASP A 928 22.12 -19.49 -6.89
CA ASP A 928 23.15 -20.37 -6.34
C ASP A 928 23.26 -20.18 -4.81
N PRO A 929 22.74 -21.11 -3.99
CA PRO A 929 22.79 -21.01 -2.53
C PRO A 929 24.22 -21.10 -1.95
N THR A 930 25.20 -21.55 -2.75
CA THR A 930 26.59 -21.73 -2.30
C THR A 930 27.41 -20.43 -2.36
N LYS A 931 26.95 -19.43 -3.14
CA LYS A 931 27.53 -18.08 -3.15
C LYS A 931 27.15 -17.30 -1.87
N PRO A 932 27.92 -16.25 -1.51
CA PRO A 932 27.54 -15.32 -0.44
C PRO A 932 26.17 -14.67 -0.68
N LEU A 933 25.48 -14.32 0.40
CA LEU A 933 24.22 -13.56 0.39
C LEU A 933 24.37 -12.29 -0.47
N GLY A 934 23.38 -11.99 -1.32
CA GLY A 934 23.40 -10.84 -2.22
C GLY A 934 24.20 -11.05 -3.52
N ALA A 935 25.04 -12.09 -3.60
CA ALA A 935 25.80 -12.46 -4.79
C ALA A 935 25.26 -13.73 -5.50
N ARG A 936 24.09 -14.24 -5.07
CA ARG A 936 23.57 -15.56 -5.47
C ARG A 936 22.89 -15.61 -6.82
N ILE A 937 22.36 -14.48 -7.30
CA ILE A 937 21.48 -14.43 -8.47
C ILE A 937 22.29 -14.09 -9.74
N THR A 938 22.11 -14.93 -10.75
CA THR A 938 22.57 -14.73 -12.13
C THR A 938 21.35 -14.40 -12.98
N VAL A 939 21.40 -13.34 -13.78
CA VAL A 939 20.38 -13.07 -14.81
C VAL A 939 20.64 -14.00 -15.99
N ALA A 940 19.66 -14.86 -16.27
CA ALA A 940 19.75 -15.91 -17.27
C ALA A 940 19.09 -15.47 -18.59
N ALA A 941 19.04 -16.37 -19.57
CA ALA A 941 18.45 -16.11 -20.89
C ALA A 941 16.98 -15.67 -20.82
N ASN A 942 16.53 -15.01 -21.90
CA ASN A 942 15.14 -14.58 -22.05
C ASN A 942 14.35 -15.56 -22.92
N THR A 943 13.07 -15.75 -22.59
CA THR A 943 12.06 -16.27 -23.53
C THR A 943 11.48 -15.13 -24.39
N THR A 944 10.73 -15.50 -25.42
CA THR A 944 9.85 -14.58 -26.17
C THR A 944 8.37 -14.75 -25.79
N ILE A 945 8.07 -15.58 -24.80
CA ILE A 945 6.72 -15.96 -24.37
C ILE A 945 6.42 -15.35 -23.00
N ALA A 946 5.31 -14.62 -22.89
CA ALA A 946 4.83 -14.04 -21.64
C ALA A 946 4.21 -15.12 -20.75
N ARG A 947 5.02 -15.75 -19.90
CA ARG A 947 4.59 -16.75 -18.92
C ARG A 947 4.04 -16.03 -17.68
N MET A 948 2.72 -15.82 -17.65
CA MET A 948 1.98 -15.04 -16.65
C MET A 948 1.22 -15.99 -15.69
N TYR A 949 0.02 -15.61 -15.25
CA TYR A 949 -0.82 -16.42 -14.35
C TYR A 949 -1.15 -17.80 -14.94
N HIS A 950 -1.14 -18.85 -14.12
CA HIS A 950 -1.19 -20.26 -14.55
C HIS A 950 -0.02 -20.72 -15.42
N SER A 951 1.16 -20.11 -15.31
CA SER A 951 2.38 -20.69 -15.86
C SER A 951 3.09 -21.55 -14.83
N GLU A 952 3.80 -22.57 -15.30
CA GLU A 952 4.31 -23.67 -14.48
C GLU A 952 5.76 -24.02 -14.85
N ALA A 953 6.52 -24.59 -13.90
CA ALA A 953 7.90 -25.02 -14.15
C ALA A 953 8.29 -26.29 -13.34
N ILE A 954 8.76 -27.34 -14.03
CA ILE A 954 9.29 -28.56 -13.38
C ILE A 954 10.62 -29.02 -13.98
N THR A 955 11.53 -29.51 -13.15
CA THR A 955 12.76 -30.19 -13.61
C THR A 955 12.42 -31.59 -14.12
N LEU A 956 12.93 -31.95 -15.30
CA LEU A 956 12.73 -33.27 -15.93
C LEU A 956 13.88 -34.24 -15.61
N LEU A 957 13.66 -35.55 -15.77
CA LEU A 957 14.74 -36.55 -15.69
C LEU A 957 15.92 -36.28 -16.65
N ASP A 958 15.73 -35.54 -17.74
CA ASP A 958 16.83 -35.16 -18.64
C ASP A 958 17.62 -33.91 -18.19
N GLY A 959 17.29 -33.32 -17.04
CA GLY A 959 17.98 -32.16 -16.46
C GLY A 959 17.68 -30.83 -17.15
N ARG A 960 16.68 -30.75 -18.02
CA ARG A 960 16.06 -29.48 -18.43
C ARG A 960 14.91 -29.13 -17.48
N VAL A 961 14.48 -27.87 -17.49
CA VAL A 961 13.24 -27.45 -16.83
C VAL A 961 12.17 -27.26 -17.89
N LEU A 962 11.07 -28.01 -17.82
CA LEU A 962 9.90 -27.81 -18.66
C LEU A 962 9.10 -26.61 -18.15
N ILE A 963 8.66 -25.75 -19.08
CA ILE A 963 7.86 -24.55 -18.81
C ILE A 963 6.60 -24.58 -19.68
N SER A 964 5.45 -24.41 -19.04
CA SER A 964 4.11 -24.55 -19.64
C SER A 964 3.12 -23.52 -19.08
N GLY A 965 1.93 -23.38 -19.67
CA GLY A 965 1.01 -22.28 -19.35
C GLY A 965 1.55 -20.95 -19.88
N SER A 966 0.87 -19.82 -19.85
CA SER A 966 -0.20 -19.34 -18.96
C SER A 966 -1.57 -19.26 -19.63
N ASN A 967 -2.61 -19.05 -18.80
CA ASN A 967 -3.80 -18.32 -19.22
C ASN A 967 -3.98 -17.10 -18.29
N PRO A 968 -3.61 -15.88 -18.73
CA PRO A 968 -3.73 -14.66 -17.93
C PRO A 968 -5.11 -13.99 -18.03
N GLU A 969 -5.90 -14.28 -19.07
CA GLU A 969 -7.18 -13.61 -19.39
C GLU A 969 -7.12 -12.06 -19.36
N ASP A 970 -5.95 -11.46 -19.65
CA ASP A 970 -5.67 -10.01 -19.50
C ASP A 970 -5.93 -9.15 -20.76
N GLY A 971 -6.25 -9.77 -21.90
CA GLY A 971 -6.50 -9.11 -23.18
C GLY A 971 -5.26 -8.53 -23.89
N VAL A 972 -4.05 -8.74 -23.36
CA VAL A 972 -2.78 -8.20 -23.86
C VAL A 972 -1.79 -9.33 -24.20
N ASN A 973 -1.63 -10.28 -23.29
CA ASN A 973 -0.79 -11.47 -23.44
C ASN A 973 -1.67 -12.66 -23.88
N PRO A 974 -1.22 -13.46 -24.85
CA PRO A 974 -2.00 -14.62 -25.31
C PRO A 974 -2.02 -15.75 -24.28
N GLU A 975 -3.02 -16.62 -24.42
CA GLU A 975 -3.00 -17.99 -23.91
C GLU A 975 -1.82 -18.78 -24.49
N GLU A 976 -1.04 -19.46 -23.64
CA GLU A 976 0.21 -20.12 -24.05
C GLU A 976 0.18 -21.65 -23.92
N TYR A 977 -0.40 -22.25 -24.95
CA TYR A 977 -0.34 -23.68 -25.28
C TYR A 977 1.08 -24.19 -25.56
N ARG A 978 2.01 -23.31 -25.95
CA ARG A 978 3.36 -23.70 -26.41
C ARG A 978 4.24 -24.14 -25.25
N VAL A 979 4.74 -25.37 -25.26
CA VAL A 979 5.65 -25.87 -24.22
C VAL A 979 7.09 -25.50 -24.58
N GLU A 980 7.80 -24.88 -23.65
CA GLU A 980 9.24 -24.64 -23.73
C GLU A 980 10.01 -25.52 -22.74
N VAL A 981 11.32 -25.58 -22.92
CA VAL A 981 12.26 -25.98 -21.90
C VAL A 981 13.33 -24.90 -21.71
N PHE A 982 13.67 -24.61 -20.46
CA PHE A 982 14.92 -23.94 -20.14
C PHE A 982 16.02 -25.01 -20.00
N VAL A 983 17.15 -24.80 -20.67
CA VAL A 983 18.31 -25.69 -20.70
C VAL A 983 19.41 -25.07 -19.83
N PRO A 984 19.68 -25.60 -18.63
CA PRO A 984 20.60 -24.92 -17.71
C PRO A 984 22.08 -25.04 -18.11
N PRO A 985 22.95 -24.15 -17.60
CA PRO A 985 24.37 -24.08 -17.97
C PRO A 985 25.17 -25.38 -17.88
N TYR A 986 24.80 -26.30 -16.99
CA TYR A 986 25.49 -27.59 -16.85
C TYR A 986 25.30 -28.54 -18.06
N LEU A 987 24.29 -28.31 -18.91
CA LEU A 987 24.10 -29.04 -20.17
C LEU A 987 24.79 -28.34 -21.37
N LEU A 988 25.00 -27.03 -21.29
CA LEU A 988 25.53 -26.20 -22.40
C LEU A 988 27.06 -25.98 -22.36
N ASN A 989 27.71 -26.30 -21.23
CA ASN A 989 29.15 -26.06 -21.00
C ASN A 989 30.14 -26.89 -21.86
N GLY A 990 29.65 -27.70 -22.81
CA GLY A 990 30.46 -28.53 -23.71
C GLY A 990 31.17 -29.74 -23.06
N LYS A 991 31.05 -29.95 -21.75
CA LYS A 991 31.62 -31.13 -21.07
C LYS A 991 30.80 -32.39 -21.39
N PRO A 992 31.43 -33.56 -21.54
CA PRO A 992 30.72 -34.78 -21.91
C PRO A 992 29.84 -35.31 -20.76
N ARG A 993 28.53 -35.44 -21.04
CA ARG A 993 27.52 -35.94 -20.10
C ARG A 993 27.83 -37.37 -19.61
N PRO A 994 27.69 -37.68 -18.30
CA PRO A 994 27.84 -39.03 -17.79
C PRO A 994 26.58 -39.87 -18.01
N THR A 995 26.71 -41.19 -17.79
CA THR A 995 25.60 -42.16 -17.79
C THR A 995 25.80 -43.13 -16.63
N PHE A 996 24.72 -43.63 -16.02
CA PHE A 996 24.82 -44.62 -14.94
C PHE A 996 23.69 -45.66 -15.02
N SER A 997 23.86 -46.76 -14.30
CA SER A 997 22.82 -47.75 -14.03
C SER A 997 22.75 -48.04 -12.53
N ILE A 998 21.53 -48.17 -12.02
CA ILE A 998 21.24 -48.56 -10.63
C ILE A 998 20.17 -49.65 -10.62
N ALA A 999 20.42 -50.72 -9.86
CA ALA A 999 19.53 -51.87 -9.78
C ALA A 999 18.46 -51.71 -8.70
N ASN A 1000 18.83 -51.24 -7.50
CA ASN A 1000 17.85 -50.97 -6.45
C ASN A 1000 17.31 -49.54 -6.55
N LYS A 1001 15.99 -49.41 -6.75
CA LYS A 1001 15.27 -48.14 -6.79
C LYS A 1001 14.26 -47.97 -5.64
N ASP A 1002 14.19 -48.90 -4.69
CA ASP A 1002 13.31 -48.82 -3.51
C ASP A 1002 14.19 -48.88 -2.25
N TRP A 1003 14.31 -47.76 -1.55
CA TRP A 1003 15.32 -47.53 -0.51
C TRP A 1003 14.66 -47.34 0.87
N THR A 1004 15.19 -47.97 1.91
CA THR A 1004 14.83 -47.62 3.30
C THR A 1004 15.64 -46.42 3.77
N HIS A 1005 15.08 -45.59 4.66
CA HIS A 1005 15.87 -44.54 5.33
C HIS A 1005 17.11 -45.12 6.01
N GLY A 1006 18.23 -44.39 5.92
CA GLY A 1006 19.51 -44.84 6.48
C GLY A 1006 20.12 -46.08 5.81
N GLN A 1007 19.60 -46.55 4.67
CA GLN A 1007 20.23 -47.60 3.88
C GLN A 1007 21.57 -47.11 3.33
N ASN A 1008 22.67 -47.67 3.83
CA ASN A 1008 24.02 -47.32 3.40
C ASN A 1008 24.51 -48.24 2.26
N ASN A 1009 25.48 -47.75 1.49
CA ASN A 1009 26.22 -48.49 0.45
C ASN A 1009 25.35 -49.07 -0.68
N ILE A 1010 24.37 -48.31 -1.17
CA ILE A 1010 23.52 -48.70 -2.29
C ILE A 1010 24.35 -48.66 -3.58
N PRO A 1011 24.52 -49.78 -4.31
CA PRO A 1011 25.44 -49.84 -5.45
C PRO A 1011 24.81 -49.29 -6.73
N PHE A 1012 25.58 -48.45 -7.42
CA PHE A 1012 25.32 -48.04 -8.80
C PHE A 1012 26.61 -48.05 -9.62
N THR A 1013 26.50 -48.08 -10.95
CA THR A 1013 27.66 -48.18 -11.86
C THR A 1013 27.63 -47.08 -12.90
N LEU A 1014 28.75 -46.37 -13.06
CA LEU A 1014 28.95 -45.41 -14.14
C LEU A 1014 29.24 -46.16 -15.47
N GLY A 1015 28.69 -45.67 -16.58
CA GLY A 1015 28.96 -46.22 -17.91
C GLY A 1015 30.40 -45.97 -18.42
N ALA A 1016 31.10 -45.01 -17.81
CA ALA A 1016 32.51 -44.73 -18.01
C ALA A 1016 33.10 -44.12 -16.72
N ALA A 1017 34.42 -44.09 -16.58
CA ALA A 1017 35.06 -43.37 -15.48
C ALA A 1017 34.76 -41.86 -15.55
N ALA A 1018 34.79 -41.17 -14.40
CA ALA A 1018 34.60 -39.72 -14.32
C ALA A 1018 35.62 -38.96 -15.19
N ARG A 1019 35.17 -37.89 -15.85
CA ARG A 1019 35.97 -37.07 -16.80
C ARG A 1019 35.99 -35.59 -16.45
N ASN A 1020 34.99 -35.10 -15.73
CA ASN A 1020 34.73 -33.68 -15.55
C ASN A 1020 35.09 -33.17 -14.15
N GLY A 1021 35.13 -34.07 -13.15
CA GLY A 1021 35.47 -33.75 -11.77
C GLY A 1021 35.07 -34.86 -10.78
N PRO A 1022 34.86 -34.52 -9.49
CA PRO A 1022 34.28 -35.44 -8.53
C PRO A 1022 32.88 -35.90 -8.96
N ILE A 1023 32.52 -37.12 -8.56
CA ILE A 1023 31.14 -37.61 -8.65
C ILE A 1023 30.34 -37.08 -7.46
N THR A 1024 29.18 -36.49 -7.72
CA THR A 1024 28.15 -36.20 -6.70
C THR A 1024 26.83 -36.87 -7.07
N VAL A 1025 25.93 -37.00 -6.09
CA VAL A 1025 24.55 -37.42 -6.31
C VAL A 1025 23.64 -36.36 -5.71
N THR A 1026 22.56 -36.05 -6.41
CA THR A 1026 21.48 -35.19 -5.94
C THR A 1026 20.16 -35.94 -6.08
N LEU A 1027 19.30 -35.80 -5.09
CA LEU A 1027 17.93 -36.32 -5.06
C LEU A 1027 16.98 -35.11 -5.04
N LEU A 1028 16.16 -34.97 -6.07
CA LEU A 1028 15.10 -33.95 -6.13
C LEU A 1028 13.75 -34.60 -5.85
N GLY A 1029 13.00 -34.09 -4.87
CA GLY A 1029 11.63 -34.57 -4.58
C GLY A 1029 10.71 -34.36 -5.79
N SER A 1030 9.79 -35.31 -6.03
CA SER A 1030 8.88 -35.25 -7.18
C SER A 1030 7.88 -34.09 -7.06
N VAL A 1031 8.00 -33.10 -7.95
CA VAL A 1031 7.23 -31.84 -7.94
C VAL A 1031 5.96 -31.93 -8.78
N ALA A 1032 4.84 -31.50 -8.20
CA ALA A 1032 3.71 -30.96 -8.96
C ALA A 1032 3.80 -29.42 -8.93
N SER A 1033 3.82 -28.79 -10.10
CA SER A 1033 3.75 -27.34 -10.24
C SER A 1033 2.30 -26.92 -10.45
N THR A 1034 1.82 -25.96 -9.67
CA THR A 1034 0.55 -25.23 -9.93
C THR A 1034 0.62 -23.83 -9.30
N HIS A 1035 0.21 -22.77 -10.01
CA HIS A 1035 0.11 -21.39 -9.50
C HIS A 1035 1.36 -20.95 -8.71
N GLY A 1036 2.52 -21.05 -9.36
CA GLY A 1036 3.81 -20.72 -8.76
C GLY A 1036 4.27 -21.62 -7.59
N ASN A 1037 3.50 -22.64 -7.18
CA ASN A 1037 3.80 -23.55 -6.08
C ASN A 1037 4.45 -24.84 -6.59
N SER A 1038 5.58 -25.22 -5.99
CA SER A 1038 6.31 -26.47 -6.30
C SER A 1038 6.06 -27.55 -5.25
N MET A 1039 4.85 -28.11 -5.21
CA MET A 1039 4.43 -29.06 -4.18
C MET A 1039 5.24 -30.37 -4.27
N GLY A 1040 5.87 -30.75 -3.15
CA GLY A 1040 6.79 -31.90 -3.06
C GLY A 1040 8.27 -31.58 -3.31
N ALA A 1041 8.63 -30.34 -3.65
CA ALA A 1041 10.02 -29.94 -3.91
C ALA A 1041 10.93 -30.13 -2.67
N ARG A 1042 12.06 -30.81 -2.86
CA ARG A 1042 13.14 -30.95 -1.86
C ARG A 1042 14.45 -31.31 -2.54
N THR A 1043 15.55 -30.69 -2.12
CA THR A 1043 16.89 -30.93 -2.69
C THR A 1043 17.79 -31.60 -1.65
N LEU A 1044 18.20 -32.84 -1.88
CA LEU A 1044 19.08 -33.60 -0.95
C LEU A 1044 20.37 -34.06 -1.64
N MET A 1045 21.51 -33.86 -0.97
CA MET A 1045 22.83 -34.28 -1.44
C MET A 1045 23.40 -35.38 -0.54
N PRO A 1046 23.14 -36.67 -0.83
CA PRO A 1046 23.66 -37.80 -0.06
C PRO A 1046 25.18 -37.98 -0.17
N ARG A 1047 25.74 -38.75 0.76
CA ARG A 1047 27.13 -39.23 0.65
C ARG A 1047 27.22 -40.21 -0.52
N VAL A 1048 28.25 -40.02 -1.34
CA VAL A 1048 28.63 -40.94 -2.43
C VAL A 1048 30.12 -41.25 -2.32
N SER A 1049 30.51 -42.45 -2.74
CA SER A 1049 31.90 -42.86 -2.94
C SER A 1049 32.03 -43.71 -4.20
N CYS A 1050 33.16 -43.61 -4.91
CA CYS A 1050 33.39 -44.33 -6.17
C CYS A 1050 34.81 -44.88 -6.23
N THR A 1051 34.95 -46.07 -6.81
CA THR A 1051 36.24 -46.70 -7.16
C THR A 1051 36.17 -47.14 -8.62
N GLY A 1052 36.82 -46.38 -9.52
CA GLY A 1052 36.65 -46.55 -10.96
C GLY A 1052 35.22 -46.19 -11.38
N THR A 1053 34.51 -47.15 -11.98
CA THR A 1053 33.09 -47.01 -12.36
C THR A 1053 32.11 -47.50 -11.29
N SER A 1054 32.57 -48.24 -10.29
CA SER A 1054 31.70 -48.78 -9.22
C SER A 1054 31.51 -47.73 -8.13
N CYS A 1055 30.26 -47.37 -7.84
CA CYS A 1055 29.92 -46.34 -6.87
C CYS A 1055 28.89 -46.84 -5.84
N LEU A 1056 28.90 -46.19 -4.68
CA LEU A 1056 28.04 -46.44 -3.53
C LEU A 1056 27.41 -45.12 -3.10
N VAL A 1057 26.09 -45.09 -2.90
CA VAL A 1057 25.34 -43.94 -2.35
C VAL A 1057 24.58 -44.36 -1.08
N ASP A 1058 24.39 -43.45 -0.13
CA ASP A 1058 23.59 -43.68 1.06
C ASP A 1058 22.24 -42.95 1.00
N ALA A 1059 21.17 -43.63 1.39
CA ALA A 1059 19.85 -43.00 1.53
C ALA A 1059 19.83 -41.99 2.71
N PRO A 1060 19.03 -40.91 2.62
CA PRO A 1060 18.82 -39.98 3.73
C PRO A 1060 18.40 -40.71 5.03
N PRO A 1061 18.86 -40.27 6.22
CA PRO A 1061 18.81 -41.11 7.42
C PRO A 1061 17.46 -41.15 8.14
N THR A 1062 16.56 -40.18 7.93
CA THR A 1062 15.27 -40.11 8.64
C THR A 1062 14.11 -39.67 7.73
N VAL A 1063 12.89 -40.01 8.15
CA VAL A 1063 11.62 -39.62 7.50
C VAL A 1063 11.38 -38.10 7.46
N ASN A 1064 12.07 -37.33 8.30
CA ASN A 1064 11.94 -35.88 8.39
C ASN A 1064 12.87 -35.17 7.39
N ILE A 1065 14.04 -35.75 7.12
CA ILE A 1065 15.01 -35.25 6.13
C ILE A 1065 14.56 -35.63 4.71
N ALA A 1066 14.01 -36.83 4.53
CA ALA A 1066 13.33 -37.24 3.31
C ALA A 1066 11.97 -37.83 3.67
N THR A 1067 10.86 -37.14 3.39
CA THR A 1067 9.53 -37.72 3.57
C THR A 1067 9.36 -38.95 2.67
N PRO A 1068 8.56 -39.96 3.08
CA PRO A 1068 8.28 -41.13 2.26
C PRO A 1068 7.76 -40.69 0.88
N GLY A 1069 8.40 -41.13 -0.20
CA GLY A 1069 8.07 -40.60 -1.52
C GLY A 1069 9.05 -40.94 -2.63
N TRP A 1070 8.84 -40.31 -3.78
CA TRP A 1070 9.62 -40.49 -5.00
C TRP A 1070 10.53 -39.28 -5.25
N TYR A 1071 11.76 -39.57 -5.64
CA TYR A 1071 12.82 -38.59 -5.87
C TYR A 1071 13.53 -38.88 -7.20
N GLN A 1072 13.77 -37.86 -8.01
CA GLN A 1072 14.64 -37.93 -9.17
C GLN A 1072 16.10 -38.02 -8.68
N MET A 1073 16.75 -39.16 -8.89
CA MET A 1073 18.17 -39.36 -8.61
C MET A 1073 19.00 -38.95 -9.83
N PHE A 1074 19.82 -37.92 -9.67
CA PHE A 1074 20.84 -37.50 -10.64
C PHE A 1074 22.23 -37.88 -10.12
N VAL A 1075 23.04 -38.50 -10.99
CA VAL A 1075 24.48 -38.66 -10.80
C VAL A 1075 25.18 -37.58 -11.61
N LEU A 1076 26.05 -36.78 -10.98
CA LEU A 1076 26.77 -35.70 -11.63
C LEU A 1076 28.26 -36.04 -11.73
N ASP A 1077 28.87 -35.77 -12.88
CA ASP A 1077 30.33 -35.80 -13.11
C ASP A 1077 30.80 -34.35 -13.26
N GLY A 1078 31.52 -33.83 -12.25
CA GLY A 1078 32.07 -32.47 -12.27
C GLY A 1078 31.04 -31.37 -12.52
N GLY A 1079 29.84 -31.52 -11.95
CA GLY A 1079 28.69 -30.63 -12.11
C GLY A 1079 27.77 -30.95 -13.30
N VAL A 1080 28.09 -31.94 -14.14
CA VAL A 1080 27.26 -32.31 -15.30
C VAL A 1080 26.38 -33.52 -14.95
N PRO A 1081 25.04 -33.39 -14.87
CA PRO A 1081 24.16 -34.50 -14.54
C PRO A 1081 24.02 -35.51 -15.68
N ALA A 1082 23.94 -36.79 -15.35
CA ALA A 1082 23.41 -37.83 -16.23
C ALA A 1082 21.92 -37.58 -16.54
N VAL A 1083 21.32 -38.39 -17.41
CA VAL A 1083 19.86 -38.56 -17.38
C VAL A 1083 19.54 -39.30 -16.08
N GLY A 1084 18.68 -38.71 -15.25
CA GLY A 1084 18.32 -39.22 -13.94
C GLY A 1084 17.38 -40.42 -13.99
N VAL A 1085 17.09 -41.00 -12.82
CA VAL A 1085 16.03 -41.99 -12.65
C VAL A 1085 15.25 -41.72 -11.38
N TYR A 1086 13.95 -41.98 -11.39
CA TYR A 1086 13.19 -42.01 -10.14
C TYR A 1086 13.64 -43.16 -9.22
N VAL A 1087 13.82 -42.82 -7.95
CA VAL A 1087 14.02 -43.74 -6.82
C VAL A 1087 12.98 -43.43 -5.74
N ARG A 1088 12.55 -44.45 -5.02
CA ARG A 1088 11.60 -44.39 -3.91
C ARG A 1088 12.36 -44.48 -2.60
N ILE A 1089 11.98 -43.65 -1.62
CA ILE A 1089 12.63 -43.60 -0.31
C ILE A 1089 11.55 -43.72 0.77
N GLY A 1090 11.76 -44.60 1.75
CA GLY A 1090 10.88 -44.78 2.91
C GLY A 1090 9.72 -45.76 2.74
N GLY A 1091 9.51 -46.30 1.54
CA GLY A 1091 8.38 -47.17 1.25
C GLY A 1091 7.04 -46.43 1.31
N ASP A 1092 6.00 -47.11 1.77
CA ASP A 1092 4.64 -46.57 2.00
C ASP A 1092 4.18 -46.88 3.43
N PRO A 1093 4.62 -46.09 4.43
CA PRO A 1093 4.30 -46.33 5.83
C PRO A 1093 2.84 -45.99 6.20
N GLY A 1094 2.17 -45.16 5.38
CA GLY A 1094 0.73 -44.90 5.51
C GLY A 1094 -0.16 -45.99 4.90
N ALA A 1095 0.44 -46.98 4.24
CA ALA A 1095 -0.22 -48.02 3.45
C ALA A 1095 -1.20 -47.48 2.38
N ILE A 1096 -0.98 -46.24 1.91
CA ILE A 1096 -1.89 -45.50 1.04
C ILE A 1096 -1.97 -46.10 -0.37
N GLY A 1097 -1.04 -46.97 -0.76
CA GLY A 1097 -1.12 -47.85 -1.94
C GLY A 1097 -2.30 -48.82 -1.90
N ASN A 1098 -2.96 -48.99 -0.76
CA ASN A 1098 -4.22 -49.73 -0.61
C ASN A 1098 -5.45 -48.81 -0.48
N TRP A 1099 -5.27 -47.50 -0.61
CA TRP A 1099 -6.32 -46.49 -0.51
C TRP A 1099 -6.59 -45.81 -1.87
N PRO A 1100 -7.86 -45.47 -2.17
CA PRO A 1100 -9.06 -45.89 -1.45
C PRO A 1100 -9.42 -47.35 -1.75
N GLN A 1101 -10.03 -48.02 -0.77
CA GLN A 1101 -10.59 -49.36 -0.95
C GLN A 1101 -12.03 -49.25 -1.48
N GLY A 1102 -12.19 -48.89 -2.76
CA GLY A 1102 -13.48 -48.73 -3.43
C GLY A 1102 -13.53 -49.38 -4.81
N PRO A 1103 -14.72 -49.74 -5.33
CA PRO A 1103 -14.84 -50.50 -6.58
C PRO A 1103 -14.39 -49.74 -7.83
N ASP A 1104 -14.48 -48.40 -7.81
CA ASP A 1104 -14.08 -47.52 -8.92
C ASP A 1104 -12.57 -47.21 -8.95
N PHE A 1105 -11.82 -47.64 -7.93
CA PHE A 1105 -10.42 -47.29 -7.74
C PHE A 1105 -9.53 -48.53 -7.76
N THR A 1106 -8.44 -48.46 -8.51
CA THR A 1106 -7.44 -49.52 -8.61
C THR A 1106 -6.34 -49.31 -7.59
N VAL A 1107 -6.33 -50.15 -6.55
CA VAL A 1107 -5.19 -50.24 -5.62
C VAL A 1107 -4.01 -50.91 -6.34
N PRO A 1108 -2.84 -50.25 -6.48
CA PRO A 1108 -1.70 -50.81 -7.21
C PRO A 1108 -1.03 -52.00 -6.53
N GLY A 1109 -1.21 -52.15 -5.21
CA GLY A 1109 -0.39 -53.02 -4.35
C GLY A 1109 0.88 -52.31 -3.87
N ILE A 1110 1.33 -52.68 -2.66
CA ILE A 1110 2.46 -52.04 -1.94
C ILE A 1110 3.80 -52.31 -2.60
#